data_AF-A0A2T7SPT9-F1
#
_entry.id   AF-A0A2T7SPT9-F1
#
_cell.length_a   1.000
_cell.length_b   1.000
_cell.length_c   1.000
_cell.angle_alpha   90.00
_cell.angle_beta   90.00
_cell.angle_gamma   90.00
#
_symmetry.space_group_name_H-M   'P 1'
#
loop_
_entity.id
_entity.type
_entity.pdbx_description
1 polymer ?
#
loop_
_entity_poly.entity_id
_entity_poly.type
_entity_poly.pdbx_seq_one_letter_code
_entity_poly.pdbx_strand_id
1 'polypeptide(L)'
;MQKIILTLTSATGQVNQKVLNQTPVQVNGQPVKFKVPAGHTLSVQVMAEPGKEAVAITKPLSALKTKRVGDHLMIEDEEGRTLLELTGYYVTPDVQFTQASWVPYEAQLASANGQDSGAAKTLSGDANDNDQGADKDRAGTSDGAPLAVSLFSLGSVAPALGAVTVGALAAGSGGASEPAPTPTKPVTLVSGQVMAGPVVSGHNLSVQIFAADGKTLLASATVDAGTSRFAADVGDYKGAIIAVLLDAGPENDYRDEATGQAKDLNATLMAVGVAVTGQPLLLNITALTTLAAQKAGVQADGSVNAATPITTTAVDSSNAAVSKAFGLTDILRTSIVATVTSDGALNPEANLYGKVLAALSGLDRAKGGDTQAAINSLVDQVSTATGHLSDTGVAILIAGAAKAGVSVTQVAQALGSNGNPNVLSLDLTSGGEALFKMAVAGNALAAVDSLAELRALSQSVQAVMGGTASKEQLALLGADVTSVTTDNLKAIQNATAASDPTSVADLQAVMGKAIAAFDAALVALKTAATNNSAKADTSDLAVWSALGITGVDSSNLAAINSLLNTAGISGISHSTAAQLQAMISAYVEISAGADNTGDKDTALDAAQISALGLSSVIDSAAKRSLFDDVLDQASTTEVDAGGKIEALAAAVQAVMGGTASKDQLALLGADVTSVTADNLKAIQKAISEGSPSTLTDMQKLIGNASGGGGGGGGGGGGGGGGGGGGISAFDAAITKIANYADDNGATNSVPQASDYSA
;
A
#
# COMPACT_ATOMS: atom_id res chain seq x y z
N MET A 1 -26.58 -32.59 23.64
CA MET A 1 -26.68 -31.35 24.46
C MET A 1 -26.12 -30.18 23.68
N GLN A 2 -26.84 -29.06 23.53
CA GLN A 2 -26.27 -27.81 23.00
C GLN A 2 -25.29 -27.23 24.02
N LYS A 3 -24.14 -26.72 23.57
CA LYS A 3 -23.13 -26.09 24.45
C LYS A 3 -23.07 -24.60 24.18
N ILE A 4 -23.09 -23.78 25.23
CA ILE A 4 -22.83 -22.34 25.11
C ILE A 4 -21.41 -22.08 25.63
N ILE A 5 -20.56 -21.51 24.79
CA ILE A 5 -19.21 -21.08 25.14
C ILE A 5 -19.22 -19.56 25.25
N LEU A 6 -18.83 -19.06 26.42
CA LEU A 6 -18.60 -17.64 26.66
C LEU A 6 -17.09 -17.40 26.68
N THR A 7 -16.60 -16.52 25.82
CA THR A 7 -15.21 -16.08 25.84
C THR A 7 -15.15 -14.66 26.36
N LEU A 8 -14.48 -14.48 27.50
CA LEU A 8 -14.25 -13.18 28.12
C LEU A 8 -12.79 -12.80 27.96
N THR A 9 -12.54 -11.64 27.38
CA THR A 9 -11.19 -11.08 27.24
C THR A 9 -11.09 -9.84 28.11
N SER A 10 -10.17 -9.83 29.08
CA SER A 10 -9.91 -8.64 29.90
C SER A 10 -9.19 -7.55 29.07
N ALA A 11 -9.21 -6.31 29.55
CA ALA A 11 -8.42 -5.21 28.96
C ALA A 11 -6.90 -5.48 28.90
N THR A 12 -6.38 -6.43 29.70
CA THR A 12 -4.98 -6.88 29.69
C THR A 12 -4.70 -8.05 28.73
N GLY A 13 -5.70 -8.46 27.95
CA GLY A 13 -5.59 -9.54 26.95
C GLY A 13 -5.71 -10.96 27.51
N GLN A 14 -6.07 -11.14 28.80
CA GLN A 14 -6.30 -12.48 29.33
C GLN A 14 -7.66 -13.02 28.88
N VAL A 15 -7.65 -14.21 28.28
CA VAL A 15 -8.83 -14.88 27.76
C VAL A 15 -9.29 -15.96 28.75
N ASN A 16 -10.50 -15.81 29.28
CA ASN A 16 -11.18 -16.81 30.08
C ASN A 16 -12.36 -17.39 29.30
N GLN A 17 -12.30 -18.67 28.98
CA GLN A 17 -13.42 -19.40 28.38
C GLN A 17 -14.23 -20.12 29.45
N LYS A 18 -15.53 -19.84 29.49
CA LYS A 18 -16.49 -20.56 30.34
C LYS A 18 -17.43 -21.35 29.45
N VAL A 19 -17.35 -22.68 29.56
CA VAL A 19 -18.26 -23.60 28.88
C VAL A 19 -19.44 -23.89 29.80
N LEU A 20 -20.64 -23.54 29.36
CA LEU A 20 -21.89 -23.85 30.05
C LEU A 20 -22.46 -25.14 29.45
N ASN A 21 -22.21 -26.26 30.13
CA ASN A 21 -22.76 -27.57 29.77
C ASN A 21 -24.15 -27.73 30.41
N GLN A 22 -25.23 -27.41 29.71
CA GLN A 22 -26.59 -27.64 30.22
C GLN A 22 -27.53 -28.22 29.13
N THR A 23 -28.40 -29.15 29.54
CA THR A 23 -29.40 -29.82 28.69
C THR A 23 -30.61 -28.89 28.44
N PRO A 24 -31.46 -29.19 27.45
CA PRO A 24 -31.91 -28.23 26.43
C PRO A 24 -32.74 -27.06 26.97
N VAL A 25 -32.29 -25.81 26.75
CA VAL A 25 -33.07 -24.54 26.60
C VAL A 25 -34.15 -24.23 27.67
N GLN A 26 -34.25 -24.97 28.76
CA GLN A 26 -35.27 -24.83 29.80
C GLN A 26 -34.79 -25.48 31.09
N VAL A 27 -34.48 -24.67 32.10
CA VAL A 27 -34.86 -25.04 33.47
C VAL A 27 -36.11 -24.23 33.76
N ASN A 28 -37.29 -24.81 33.56
CA ASN A 28 -38.61 -24.19 33.82
C ASN A 28 -38.92 -22.85 33.09
N GLY A 29 -38.70 -22.71 31.78
CA GLY A 29 -39.19 -21.51 31.06
C GLY A 29 -38.29 -20.29 31.08
N GLN A 30 -37.07 -20.36 31.62
CA GLN A 30 -36.23 -19.19 31.88
C GLN A 30 -34.88 -19.25 31.14
N PRO A 31 -34.38 -18.11 30.60
CA PRO A 31 -33.12 -18.03 29.89
C PRO A 31 -31.92 -18.24 30.84
N VAL A 32 -30.79 -18.69 30.29
CA VAL A 32 -29.54 -18.80 31.06
C VAL A 32 -29.05 -17.38 31.39
N LYS A 33 -28.92 -17.04 32.68
CA LYS A 33 -28.48 -15.71 33.11
C LYS A 33 -26.98 -15.67 33.34
N PHE A 34 -26.32 -14.67 32.77
CA PHE A 34 -24.90 -14.43 32.94
C PHE A 34 -24.60 -12.95 33.17
N LYS A 35 -23.88 -12.63 34.25
CA LYS A 35 -23.43 -11.25 34.51
C LYS A 35 -22.03 -11.06 33.95
N VAL A 36 -21.87 -10.08 33.06
CA VAL A 36 -20.57 -9.74 32.47
C VAL A 36 -19.76 -8.90 33.46
N PRO A 37 -18.50 -9.24 33.74
CA PRO A 37 -17.64 -8.38 34.56
C PRO A 37 -17.29 -7.07 33.82
N ALA A 38 -17.15 -5.96 34.55
CA ALA A 38 -16.74 -4.68 33.98
C ALA A 38 -15.36 -4.77 33.29
N GLY A 39 -15.13 -3.96 32.25
CA GLY A 39 -13.84 -3.91 31.54
C GLY A 39 -13.49 -5.15 30.72
N HIS A 40 -14.49 -5.96 30.33
CA HIS A 40 -14.29 -7.18 29.54
C HIS A 40 -14.99 -7.09 28.19
N THR A 41 -14.35 -7.70 27.19
CA THR A 41 -14.93 -7.99 25.89
C THR A 41 -15.52 -9.39 25.89
N LEU A 42 -16.75 -9.54 25.40
CA LEU A 42 -17.51 -10.79 25.40
C LEU A 42 -17.83 -11.27 23.98
N SER A 43 -17.56 -12.54 23.71
CA SER A 43 -18.13 -13.27 22.57
C SER A 43 -18.86 -14.53 23.02
N VAL A 44 -19.94 -14.86 22.31
CA VAL A 44 -20.83 -15.98 22.63
C VAL A 44 -20.88 -16.94 21.45
N GLN A 45 -20.69 -18.23 21.70
CA GLN A 45 -20.84 -19.28 20.70
C GLN A 45 -21.83 -20.33 21.20
N VAL A 46 -22.81 -20.68 20.37
CA VAL A 46 -23.79 -21.74 20.66
C VAL A 46 -23.55 -22.90 19.71
N MET A 47 -23.35 -24.10 20.26
CA MET A 47 -22.96 -25.30 19.52
C MET A 47 -24.10 -26.32 19.44
N ALA A 48 -24.22 -26.97 18.28
CA ALA A 48 -25.17 -28.07 18.03
C ALA A 48 -24.73 -29.41 18.70
N GLU A 49 -25.67 -30.33 18.90
CA GLU A 49 -25.41 -31.61 19.59
C GLU A 49 -24.72 -32.65 18.67
N PRO A 50 -23.80 -33.49 19.18
CA PRO A 50 -23.30 -34.66 18.45
C PRO A 50 -24.42 -35.70 18.22
N GLY A 51 -24.66 -36.10 16.97
CA GLY A 51 -25.52 -37.25 16.64
C GLY A 51 -26.99 -36.94 16.30
N LYS A 52 -27.38 -35.68 16.07
CA LYS A 52 -28.60 -35.38 15.30
C LYS A 52 -28.20 -34.93 13.89
N GLU A 53 -28.43 -35.84 12.96
CA GLU A 53 -28.09 -35.73 11.54
C GLU A 53 -28.58 -34.44 10.90
N ALA A 54 -27.69 -33.84 10.10
CA ALA A 54 -27.85 -33.63 8.67
C ALA A 54 -29.16 -34.17 8.04
N VAL A 55 -30.30 -33.61 8.42
CA VAL A 55 -31.53 -33.67 7.64
C VAL A 55 -31.55 -32.41 6.79
N ALA A 56 -31.51 -32.59 5.47
CA ALA A 56 -31.53 -31.56 4.43
C ALA A 56 -32.22 -30.26 4.86
N ILE A 57 -31.43 -29.20 5.09
CA ILE A 57 -31.96 -27.85 5.34
C ILE A 57 -31.70 -27.03 4.08
N THR A 58 -32.76 -26.82 3.30
CA THR A 58 -32.82 -25.93 2.14
C THR A 58 -32.88 -24.44 2.53
N LYS A 59 -32.30 -24.07 3.69
CA LYS A 59 -32.17 -22.69 4.19
C LYS A 59 -30.82 -22.55 4.91
N PRO A 60 -30.11 -21.42 4.75
CA PRO A 60 -28.87 -21.17 5.48
C PRO A 60 -29.17 -21.15 6.99
N LEU A 61 -28.31 -21.75 7.82
CA LEU A 61 -28.34 -21.57 9.27
C LEU A 61 -28.17 -20.06 9.57
N SER A 62 -29.20 -19.39 10.09
CA SER A 62 -29.16 -17.94 10.31
C SER A 62 -28.47 -17.60 11.63
N ALA A 63 -27.87 -16.40 11.69
CA ALA A 63 -27.14 -15.92 12.86
C ALA A 63 -28.04 -15.75 14.09
N LEU A 64 -27.46 -15.85 15.29
CA LEU A 64 -28.14 -15.53 16.55
C LEU A 64 -28.54 -14.05 16.56
N LYS A 65 -29.76 -13.75 17.02
CA LYS A 65 -30.24 -12.38 17.18
C LYS A 65 -29.86 -11.86 18.56
N THR A 66 -29.58 -10.57 18.66
CA THR A 66 -29.42 -9.91 19.94
C THR A 66 -30.55 -8.90 20.13
N LYS A 67 -31.04 -8.77 21.36
CA LYS A 67 -32.16 -7.89 21.68
C LYS A 67 -31.93 -7.22 23.02
N ARG A 68 -32.05 -5.90 23.07
CA ARG A 68 -32.00 -5.16 24.32
C ARG A 68 -33.35 -5.23 25.03
N VAL A 69 -33.34 -5.58 26.31
CA VAL A 69 -34.53 -5.55 27.18
C VAL A 69 -34.13 -4.87 28.50
N GLY A 70 -34.48 -3.59 28.65
CA GLY A 70 -34.03 -2.77 29.77
C GLY A 70 -32.50 -2.65 29.84
N ASP A 71 -31.93 -3.04 30.97
CA ASP A 71 -30.49 -3.05 31.22
C ASP A 71 -29.79 -4.34 30.77
N HIS A 72 -30.53 -5.29 30.19
CA HIS A 72 -30.08 -6.63 29.84
C HIS A 72 -29.92 -6.76 28.32
N LEU A 73 -28.99 -7.62 27.89
CA LEU A 73 -28.82 -8.04 26.50
C LEU A 73 -29.25 -9.51 26.36
N MET A 74 -30.28 -9.75 25.55
CA MET A 74 -30.83 -11.06 25.26
C MET A 74 -30.21 -11.62 23.97
N ILE A 75 -29.84 -12.89 23.97
CA ILE A 75 -29.42 -13.64 22.78
C ILE A 75 -30.54 -14.61 22.44
N GLU A 76 -31.15 -14.45 21.28
CA GLU A 76 -32.33 -15.18 20.82
C GLU A 76 -32.01 -16.01 19.58
N ASP A 77 -32.73 -17.12 19.41
CA ASP A 77 -32.74 -17.87 18.15
C ASP A 77 -33.70 -17.24 17.12
N GLU A 78 -33.77 -17.84 15.93
CA GLU A 78 -34.60 -17.36 14.82
C GLU A 78 -36.11 -17.35 15.15
N GLU A 79 -36.54 -18.20 16.08
CA GLU A 79 -37.93 -18.33 16.53
C GLU A 79 -38.26 -17.33 17.67
N GLY A 80 -37.30 -16.47 18.04
CA GLY A 80 -37.46 -15.47 19.10
C GLY A 80 -37.35 -16.05 20.51
N ARG A 81 -36.78 -17.25 20.67
CA ARG A 81 -36.57 -17.87 21.98
C ARG A 81 -35.27 -17.37 22.59
N THR A 82 -35.31 -16.82 23.80
CA THR A 82 -34.12 -16.37 24.51
C THR A 82 -33.29 -17.54 25.02
N LEU A 83 -32.06 -17.66 24.50
CA LEU A 83 -31.09 -18.68 24.88
C LEU A 83 -30.20 -18.22 26.05
N LEU A 84 -29.80 -16.94 26.04
CA LEU A 84 -28.91 -16.35 27.04
C LEU A 84 -29.37 -14.93 27.37
N GLU A 85 -29.43 -14.61 28.66
CA GLU A 85 -29.65 -13.26 29.18
C GLU A 85 -28.35 -12.76 29.83
N LEU A 86 -27.78 -11.71 29.26
CA LEU A 86 -26.64 -10.99 29.82
C LEU A 86 -27.14 -9.89 30.74
N THR A 87 -27.17 -10.18 32.04
CA THR A 87 -27.81 -9.33 33.03
C THR A 87 -27.01 -8.06 33.31
N GLY A 88 -27.65 -6.89 33.22
CA GLY A 88 -27.02 -5.60 33.50
C GLY A 88 -25.95 -5.17 32.49
N TYR A 89 -25.94 -5.76 31.28
CA TYR A 89 -24.96 -5.48 30.24
C TYR A 89 -24.84 -3.97 29.92
N TYR A 90 -25.97 -3.27 29.72
CA TYR A 90 -25.95 -1.86 29.28
C TYR A 90 -25.64 -0.85 30.38
N VAL A 91 -25.55 -1.29 31.64
CA VAL A 91 -25.23 -0.45 32.80
C VAL A 91 -23.93 -0.84 33.48
N THR A 92 -23.26 -1.89 32.97
CA THR A 92 -21.94 -2.29 33.47
C THR A 92 -20.87 -1.51 32.68
N PRO A 93 -20.02 -0.71 33.35
CA PRO A 93 -19.01 0.09 32.68
C PRO A 93 -18.03 -0.76 31.86
N ASP A 94 -17.61 -0.23 30.72
CA ASP A 94 -16.52 -0.74 29.90
C ASP A 94 -16.69 -2.19 29.43
N VAL A 95 -17.94 -2.66 29.30
CA VAL A 95 -18.26 -3.96 28.71
C VAL A 95 -18.49 -3.80 27.20
N GLN A 96 -17.85 -4.66 26.41
CA GLN A 96 -18.00 -4.67 24.95
C GLN A 96 -18.50 -6.05 24.49
N PHE A 97 -19.55 -6.10 23.66
CA PHE A 97 -20.03 -7.33 23.04
C PHE A 97 -19.55 -7.39 21.60
N THR A 98 -18.80 -8.43 21.26
CA THR A 98 -18.21 -8.58 19.92
C THR A 98 -19.16 -9.26 18.96
N GLN A 99 -19.68 -10.44 19.34
CA GLN A 99 -20.53 -11.26 18.47
C GLN A 99 -21.22 -12.39 19.25
N ALA A 100 -22.36 -12.84 18.71
CA ALA A 100 -22.95 -14.15 18.99
C ALA A 100 -23.00 -14.96 17.70
N SER A 101 -22.51 -16.20 17.73
CA SER A 101 -22.54 -17.08 16.55
C SER A 101 -23.06 -18.47 16.86
N TRP A 102 -23.75 -19.05 15.87
CA TRP A 102 -24.05 -20.47 15.82
C TRP A 102 -22.86 -21.23 15.22
N VAL A 103 -22.44 -22.31 15.87
CA VAL A 103 -21.38 -23.19 15.38
C VAL A 103 -21.97 -24.55 15.00
N PRO A 104 -22.05 -24.89 13.69
CA PRO A 104 -22.54 -26.19 13.24
C PRO A 104 -21.54 -27.30 13.58
N TYR A 105 -22.06 -28.52 13.78
CA TYR A 105 -21.26 -29.67 14.24
C TYR A 105 -20.12 -30.06 13.29
N GLU A 106 -20.30 -29.93 11.97
CA GLU A 106 -19.29 -30.36 10.98
C GLU A 106 -18.01 -29.51 10.99
N ALA A 107 -18.05 -28.27 11.48
CA ALA A 107 -16.87 -27.41 11.61
C ALA A 107 -15.86 -27.92 12.66
N GLN A 108 -16.22 -28.94 13.46
CA GLN A 108 -15.28 -29.61 14.38
C GLN A 108 -14.40 -30.67 13.72
N LEU A 109 -14.83 -31.34 12.64
CA LEU A 109 -14.02 -32.39 12.01
C LEU A 109 -12.76 -31.81 11.34
N ALA A 110 -12.80 -30.55 10.88
CA ALA A 110 -11.66 -29.86 10.31
C ALA A 110 -10.62 -29.39 11.34
N SER A 111 -11.02 -29.15 12.60
CA SER A 111 -10.11 -28.68 13.65
C SER A 111 -9.57 -29.79 14.56
N ALA A 112 -10.18 -31.00 14.53
CA ALA A 112 -9.76 -32.14 15.35
C ALA A 112 -8.81 -33.13 14.64
N ASN A 113 -8.72 -33.13 13.29
CA ASN A 113 -7.92 -34.11 12.53
C ASN A 113 -6.57 -33.60 12.01
N GLY A 114 -6.09 -32.46 12.52
CA GLY A 114 -4.77 -31.92 12.20
C GLY A 114 -3.63 -32.64 12.92
N GLN A 115 -3.55 -33.98 12.84
CA GLN A 115 -2.41 -34.79 13.29
C GLN A 115 -2.59 -36.26 12.84
N ASP A 116 -2.37 -36.57 11.56
CA ASP A 116 -1.49 -37.69 11.16
C ASP A 116 -1.25 -37.71 9.65
N SER A 117 -0.03 -38.08 9.31
CA SER A 117 0.56 -38.27 8.00
C SER A 117 0.03 -39.50 7.24
N GLY A 118 0.01 -39.41 5.91
CA GLY A 118 0.40 -40.52 5.03
C GLY A 118 -0.65 -41.55 4.58
N ALA A 119 -0.84 -41.58 3.26
CA ALA A 119 -1.03 -42.77 2.41
C ALA A 119 -2.35 -43.58 2.43
N ALA A 120 -2.92 -43.66 1.21
CA ALA A 120 -3.73 -44.74 0.64
C ALA A 120 -5.19 -44.83 1.17
N LYS A 121 -6.21 -45.24 0.42
CA LYS A 121 -6.29 -46.10 -0.76
C LYS A 121 -7.70 -46.00 -1.38
N THR A 122 -7.73 -46.01 -2.71
CA THR A 122 -8.80 -46.35 -3.67
C THR A 122 -10.10 -47.00 -3.19
N LEU A 123 -11.19 -46.73 -3.92
CA LEU A 123 -12.15 -47.66 -4.57
C LEU A 123 -13.07 -46.78 -5.46
N SER A 124 -12.89 -46.68 -6.79
CA SER A 124 -13.24 -47.64 -7.86
C SER A 124 -14.67 -48.20 -7.76
N GLY A 125 -15.45 -48.00 -8.83
CA GLY A 125 -16.74 -48.66 -9.04
C GLY A 125 -17.56 -48.04 -10.18
N ASP A 126 -17.21 -48.39 -11.41
CA ASP A 126 -18.02 -48.21 -12.64
C ASP A 126 -19.46 -48.71 -12.49
N ALA A 127 -20.39 -48.02 -13.14
CA ALA A 127 -21.43 -48.66 -13.96
C ALA A 127 -22.00 -47.66 -14.96
N ASN A 128 -21.50 -47.77 -16.19
CA ASN A 128 -22.14 -47.31 -17.42
C ASN A 128 -23.42 -48.13 -17.64
N ASP A 129 -24.56 -47.49 -17.89
CA ASP A 129 -25.54 -48.09 -18.78
C ASP A 129 -26.26 -47.02 -19.60
N ASN A 130 -26.40 -47.36 -20.86
CA ASN A 130 -26.68 -46.51 -22.01
C ASN A 130 -28.05 -46.92 -22.50
N ASP A 131 -29.02 -46.00 -22.62
CA ASP A 131 -30.14 -46.25 -23.53
C ASP A 131 -30.62 -44.98 -24.23
N GLN A 132 -30.69 -45.10 -25.55
CA GLN A 132 -31.18 -44.11 -26.50
C GLN A 132 -32.68 -44.32 -26.70
N GLY A 133 -33.43 -43.25 -26.97
CA GLY A 133 -34.77 -43.42 -27.50
C GLY A 133 -35.54 -42.11 -27.69
N ALA A 134 -35.40 -41.53 -28.87
CA ALA A 134 -36.29 -40.50 -29.39
C ALA A 134 -37.71 -41.06 -29.62
N ASP A 135 -38.77 -40.28 -29.38
CA ASP A 135 -39.64 -39.77 -30.47
C ASP A 135 -40.71 -38.74 -30.01
N LYS A 136 -40.75 -37.64 -30.77
CA LYS A 136 -41.85 -36.81 -31.32
C LYS A 136 -43.16 -36.46 -30.58
N ASP A 137 -43.51 -35.19 -30.86
CA ASP A 137 -44.84 -34.58 -31.07
C ASP A 137 -45.76 -34.28 -29.87
N ARG A 138 -45.78 -33.01 -29.45
CA ARG A 138 -47.05 -32.22 -29.42
C ARG A 138 -46.82 -30.71 -29.33
N ALA A 139 -47.31 -30.00 -30.34
CA ALA A 139 -47.55 -28.57 -30.34
C ALA A 139 -48.71 -28.20 -29.39
N GLY A 140 -48.68 -27.00 -28.79
CA GLY A 140 -49.84 -26.43 -28.11
C GLY A 140 -49.57 -25.29 -27.14
N THR A 141 -49.49 -24.07 -27.69
CA THR A 141 -50.03 -22.81 -27.13
C THR A 141 -49.61 -22.34 -25.72
N SER A 142 -48.73 -21.34 -25.69
CA SER A 142 -48.55 -20.43 -24.57
C SER A 142 -49.64 -19.34 -24.57
N ASP A 143 -50.60 -19.45 -23.65
CA ASP A 143 -51.49 -18.34 -23.30
C ASP A 143 -50.81 -17.47 -22.24
N GLY A 144 -50.29 -16.33 -22.70
CA GLY A 144 -49.99 -15.19 -21.84
C GLY A 144 -51.24 -14.34 -21.67
N ALA A 145 -51.65 -14.11 -20.43
CA ALA A 145 -52.61 -13.07 -20.08
C ALA A 145 -51.86 -11.88 -19.43
N PRO A 146 -52.24 -10.63 -19.76
CA PRO A 146 -51.39 -9.46 -19.61
C PRO A 146 -51.47 -8.82 -18.21
N LEU A 147 -50.31 -8.39 -17.70
CA LEU A 147 -50.22 -7.42 -16.61
C LEU A 147 -50.42 -6.01 -17.19
N ALA A 148 -51.43 -5.31 -16.67
CA ALA A 148 -51.73 -3.93 -17.02
C ALA A 148 -50.59 -3.00 -16.56
N VAL A 149 -49.84 -2.48 -17.52
CA VAL A 149 -48.91 -1.37 -17.34
C VAL A 149 -49.72 -0.08 -17.54
N SER A 150 -50.02 0.62 -16.44
CA SER A 150 -50.53 2.00 -16.51
C SER A 150 -49.38 2.93 -16.92
N LEU A 151 -49.36 3.32 -18.19
CA LEU A 151 -48.54 4.42 -18.67
C LEU A 151 -49.13 5.75 -18.18
N PHE A 152 -48.50 6.39 -17.20
CA PHE A 152 -48.67 7.83 -16.97
C PHE A 152 -47.63 8.59 -17.81
N SER A 153 -48.11 9.12 -18.94
CA SER A 153 -47.41 10.06 -19.81
C SER A 153 -47.35 11.44 -19.14
N LEU A 154 -46.19 11.85 -18.63
CA LEU A 154 -45.90 13.26 -18.34
C LEU A 154 -45.57 13.96 -19.67
N GLY A 155 -46.58 14.61 -20.25
CA GLY A 155 -46.44 15.44 -21.43
C GLY A 155 -45.57 16.67 -21.15
N SER A 156 -44.44 16.74 -21.84
CA SER A 156 -43.61 17.94 -21.96
C SER A 156 -44.34 19.01 -22.79
N VAL A 157 -44.68 20.14 -22.18
CA VAL A 157 -45.06 21.36 -22.89
C VAL A 157 -43.83 22.24 -23.06
N ALA A 158 -43.37 22.35 -24.31
CA ALA A 158 -42.59 23.48 -24.79
C ALA A 158 -43.55 24.44 -25.53
N PRO A 159 -43.36 25.77 -25.45
CA PRO A 159 -44.29 26.74 -26.02
C PRO A 159 -44.01 26.93 -27.51
N ALA A 160 -45.03 26.82 -28.35
CA ALA A 160 -44.97 27.28 -29.73
C ALA A 160 -46.17 28.18 -30.03
N LEU A 161 -45.85 29.46 -30.21
CA LEU A 161 -46.70 30.48 -30.80
C LEU A 161 -47.18 30.03 -32.18
N GLY A 162 -48.47 30.17 -32.47
CA GLY A 162 -49.00 29.90 -33.80
C GLY A 162 -50.51 29.96 -33.86
N ALA A 163 -51.03 31.14 -34.19
CA ALA A 163 -52.44 31.39 -34.45
C ALA A 163 -52.98 30.48 -35.56
N VAL A 164 -54.04 29.71 -35.27
CA VAL A 164 -54.94 29.19 -36.31
C VAL A 164 -56.38 29.40 -35.84
N THR A 165 -57.05 30.30 -36.55
CA THR A 165 -58.48 30.54 -36.53
C THR A 165 -59.24 29.29 -36.98
N VAL A 166 -60.21 28.81 -36.18
CA VAL A 166 -61.29 27.96 -36.71
C VAL A 166 -62.63 28.52 -36.22
N GLY A 167 -63.38 29.05 -37.19
CA GLY A 167 -64.76 29.46 -37.02
C GLY A 167 -65.70 28.27 -36.87
N ALA A 168 -66.72 28.52 -36.06
CA ALA A 168 -67.92 27.74 -35.80
C ALA A 168 -68.43 26.84 -36.95
N LEU A 169 -68.76 25.59 -36.60
CA LEU A 169 -69.97 24.93 -37.09
C LEU A 169 -70.90 24.65 -35.90
N ALA A 170 -72.11 25.20 -35.98
CA ALA A 170 -73.19 24.99 -35.04
C ALA A 170 -74.13 23.88 -35.56
N ALA A 171 -74.50 22.93 -34.69
CA ALA A 171 -75.81 22.28 -34.68
C ALA A 171 -75.92 21.31 -33.49
N GLY A 172 -76.99 21.42 -32.69
CA GLY A 172 -77.42 20.34 -31.80
C GLY A 172 -77.69 20.76 -30.35
N SER A 173 -78.84 21.40 -30.14
CA SER A 173 -79.42 21.72 -28.84
C SER A 173 -79.71 20.47 -27.98
N GLY A 174 -79.11 20.41 -26.79
CA GLY A 174 -79.48 19.49 -25.71
C GLY A 174 -79.01 20.07 -24.39
N GLY A 175 -79.88 20.85 -23.74
CA GLY A 175 -79.57 21.52 -22.48
C GLY A 175 -79.39 20.53 -21.33
N ALA A 176 -78.15 20.40 -20.88
CA ALA A 176 -77.81 20.17 -19.48
C ALA A 176 -76.69 21.17 -19.17
N SER A 177 -76.98 22.15 -18.33
CA SER A 177 -75.97 23.06 -17.81
C SER A 177 -74.93 22.24 -17.04
N GLU A 178 -73.75 22.03 -17.62
CA GLU A 178 -72.59 21.63 -16.84
C GLU A 178 -72.37 22.72 -15.77
N PRO A 179 -72.21 22.36 -14.49
CA PRO A 179 -71.78 23.33 -13.51
C PRO A 179 -70.42 23.87 -13.97
N ALA A 180 -70.27 25.20 -13.96
CA ALA A 180 -68.98 25.84 -14.16
C ALA A 180 -67.93 25.12 -13.28
N PRO A 181 -66.72 24.82 -13.79
CA PRO A 181 -65.69 24.23 -12.95
C PRO A 181 -65.48 25.17 -11.76
N THR A 182 -65.81 24.67 -10.57
CA THR A 182 -65.47 25.36 -9.32
C THR A 182 -63.98 25.68 -9.38
N PRO A 183 -63.54 26.93 -9.12
CA PRO A 183 -62.12 27.24 -9.08
C PRO A 183 -61.48 26.29 -8.08
N THR A 184 -60.67 25.35 -8.58
CA THR A 184 -59.94 24.41 -7.75
C THR A 184 -59.01 25.23 -6.88
N LYS A 185 -59.21 25.16 -5.56
CA LYS A 185 -58.35 25.83 -4.58
C LYS A 185 -56.87 25.55 -4.96
N PRO A 186 -56.01 26.56 -5.08
CA PRO A 186 -54.60 26.31 -5.41
C PRO A 186 -53.99 25.47 -4.30
N VAL A 187 -53.56 24.25 -4.66
CA VAL A 187 -52.92 23.29 -3.76
C VAL A 187 -51.41 23.26 -4.01
N THR A 188 -50.65 23.11 -2.94
CA THR A 188 -49.20 22.95 -2.98
C THR A 188 -48.89 21.47 -2.83
N LEU A 189 -48.42 20.84 -3.91
CA LEU A 189 -47.96 19.46 -3.89
C LEU A 189 -46.49 19.40 -3.48
N VAL A 190 -46.19 18.75 -2.36
CA VAL A 190 -44.82 18.44 -1.94
C VAL A 190 -44.49 17.03 -2.42
N SER A 191 -43.40 16.87 -3.15
CA SER A 191 -42.96 15.55 -3.65
C SER A 191 -41.46 15.43 -3.62
N GLY A 192 -40.93 14.21 -3.57
CA GLY A 192 -39.48 14.02 -3.52
C GLY A 192 -39.08 12.55 -3.51
N GLN A 193 -37.79 12.31 -3.40
CA GLN A 193 -37.20 10.99 -3.18
C GLN A 193 -36.75 10.86 -1.73
N VAL A 194 -36.93 9.68 -1.13
CA VAL A 194 -36.29 9.28 0.12
C VAL A 194 -35.03 8.49 -0.22
N MET A 195 -33.86 8.91 0.25
CA MET A 195 -32.60 8.23 -0.02
C MET A 195 -31.66 8.24 1.20
N ALA A 196 -31.83 7.22 2.06
CA ALA A 196 -30.73 6.66 2.86
C ALA A 196 -29.90 5.64 2.05
N GLY A 197 -30.54 5.16 0.98
CA GLY A 197 -30.17 4.19 -0.03
C GLY A 197 -31.48 3.77 -0.73
N PRO A 198 -31.45 2.93 -1.78
CA PRO A 198 -32.68 2.48 -2.44
C PRO A 198 -33.63 1.82 -1.44
N VAL A 199 -34.89 2.25 -1.42
CA VAL A 199 -35.92 1.68 -0.54
C VAL A 199 -36.19 0.24 -0.95
N VAL A 200 -36.39 -0.65 0.02
CA VAL A 200 -36.58 -2.08 -0.24
C VAL A 200 -38.04 -2.47 -0.16
N SER A 201 -38.47 -3.47 -0.92
CA SER A 201 -39.85 -3.96 -0.81
C SER A 201 -40.14 -4.51 0.59
N GLY A 202 -41.32 -4.18 1.14
CA GLY A 202 -41.72 -4.59 2.49
C GLY A 202 -41.34 -3.59 3.59
N HIS A 203 -40.72 -2.46 3.25
CA HIS A 203 -40.50 -1.34 4.18
C HIS A 203 -41.81 -0.80 4.77
N ASN A 204 -41.70 -0.05 5.85
CA ASN A 204 -42.85 0.57 6.52
C ASN A 204 -42.76 2.12 6.57
N LEU A 205 -41.75 2.69 5.90
CA LEU A 205 -41.50 4.13 5.82
C LEU A 205 -42.72 4.98 5.41
N SER A 206 -42.90 6.09 6.11
CA SER A 206 -43.86 7.14 5.78
C SER A 206 -43.26 8.53 5.99
N VAL A 207 -43.80 9.54 5.30
CA VAL A 207 -43.38 10.94 5.43
C VAL A 207 -44.49 11.73 6.10
N GLN A 208 -44.16 12.46 7.16
CA GLN A 208 -45.04 13.45 7.78
C GLN A 208 -44.50 14.85 7.51
N ILE A 209 -45.38 15.77 7.10
CA ILE A 209 -45.03 17.15 6.78
C ILE A 209 -45.66 18.07 7.83
N PHE A 210 -44.81 18.81 8.54
CA PHE A 210 -45.19 19.77 9.56
C PHE A 210 -44.98 21.21 9.09
N ALA A 211 -45.70 22.15 9.70
CA ALA A 211 -45.44 23.57 9.60
C ALA A 211 -44.11 23.96 10.29
N ALA A 212 -43.70 25.22 10.15
CA ALA A 212 -42.48 25.79 10.75
C ALA A 212 -42.37 25.65 12.29
N ASP A 213 -43.47 25.33 12.98
CA ASP A 213 -43.53 25.10 14.43
C ASP A 213 -43.17 23.67 14.84
N GLY A 214 -42.92 22.77 13.88
CA GLY A 214 -42.59 21.36 14.08
C GLY A 214 -43.66 20.55 14.81
N LYS A 215 -44.89 21.05 14.90
CA LYS A 215 -46.00 20.42 15.64
C LYS A 215 -47.26 20.31 14.80
N THR A 216 -47.57 21.33 14.01
CA THR A 216 -48.79 21.35 13.20
C THR A 216 -48.59 20.46 11.98
N LEU A 217 -49.21 19.28 11.99
CA LEU A 217 -49.20 18.33 10.87
C LEU A 217 -50.04 18.89 9.70
N LEU A 218 -49.42 19.02 8.54
CA LEU A 218 -50.04 19.52 7.31
C LEU A 218 -50.48 18.37 6.39
N ALA A 219 -49.64 17.33 6.25
CA ALA A 219 -49.90 16.20 5.37
C ALA A 219 -49.12 14.96 5.79
N SER A 220 -49.51 13.80 5.25
CA SER A 220 -48.75 12.55 5.36
C SER A 220 -48.76 11.80 4.03
N ALA A 221 -47.70 11.05 3.75
CA ALA A 221 -47.54 10.27 2.52
C ALA A 221 -46.85 8.94 2.80
N THR A 222 -47.16 7.91 2.02
CA THR A 222 -46.38 6.66 1.97
C THR A 222 -45.20 6.82 1.01
N VAL A 223 -44.16 6.01 1.20
CA VAL A 223 -43.02 5.94 0.28
C VAL A 223 -43.23 4.77 -0.68
N ASP A 224 -42.96 4.96 -1.96
CA ASP A 224 -43.05 3.92 -2.99
C ASP A 224 -41.72 3.14 -3.06
N ALA A 225 -41.75 1.83 -2.83
CA ALA A 225 -40.55 0.99 -2.81
C ALA A 225 -39.85 0.85 -4.15
N GLY A 226 -40.56 0.97 -5.28
CA GLY A 226 -39.99 0.79 -6.62
C GLY A 226 -39.25 2.02 -7.13
N THR A 227 -39.66 3.20 -6.67
CA THR A 227 -39.13 4.49 -7.13
C THR A 227 -38.48 5.32 -6.03
N SER A 228 -38.60 4.89 -4.77
CA SER A 228 -38.21 5.63 -3.55
C SER A 228 -38.88 7.01 -3.45
N ARG A 229 -40.07 7.21 -4.03
CA ARG A 229 -40.73 8.53 -4.10
C ARG A 229 -41.91 8.65 -3.15
N PHE A 230 -42.22 9.89 -2.77
CA PHE A 230 -43.43 10.25 -2.05
C PHE A 230 -44.07 11.51 -2.66
N ALA A 231 -45.36 11.71 -2.39
CA ALA A 231 -46.07 12.94 -2.71
C ALA A 231 -47.18 13.19 -1.69
N ALA A 232 -47.30 14.43 -1.20
CA ALA A 232 -48.33 14.84 -0.24
C ALA A 232 -48.85 16.25 -0.59
N ASP A 233 -50.15 16.45 -0.45
CA ASP A 233 -50.80 17.75 -0.65
C ASP A 233 -50.87 18.51 0.68
N VAL A 234 -50.22 19.68 0.77
CA VAL A 234 -50.23 20.55 1.97
C VAL A 234 -51.26 21.68 1.88
N GLY A 235 -52.17 21.62 0.93
CA GLY A 235 -53.23 22.60 0.72
C GLY A 235 -52.69 23.96 0.30
N ASP A 236 -53.23 25.04 0.87
CA ASP A 236 -52.83 26.43 0.59
C ASP A 236 -51.70 26.94 1.50
N TYR A 237 -51.06 26.06 2.28
CA TYR A 237 -50.01 26.44 3.22
C TYR A 237 -48.87 27.20 2.53
N LYS A 238 -48.41 28.28 3.18
CA LYS A 238 -47.31 29.12 2.75
C LYS A 238 -46.36 29.34 3.92
N GLY A 239 -45.08 29.03 3.73
CA GLY A 239 -44.07 29.17 4.77
C GLY A 239 -43.07 28.03 4.76
N ALA A 240 -42.19 28.01 5.77
CA ALA A 240 -41.27 26.89 5.96
C ALA A 240 -42.05 25.64 6.38
N ILE A 241 -41.67 24.49 5.82
CA ILE A 241 -42.18 23.17 6.19
C ILE A 241 -41.03 22.26 6.61
N ILE A 242 -41.35 21.25 7.41
CA ILE A 242 -40.44 20.20 7.85
C ILE A 242 -41.04 18.86 7.42
N ALA A 243 -40.40 18.14 6.51
CA ALA A 243 -40.74 16.77 6.21
C ALA A 243 -39.87 15.85 7.08
N VAL A 244 -40.48 14.93 7.81
CA VAL A 244 -39.82 13.94 8.66
C VAL A 244 -40.17 12.55 8.14
N LEU A 245 -39.16 11.73 7.91
CA LEU A 245 -39.30 10.33 7.59
C LEU A 245 -39.50 9.53 8.88
N LEU A 246 -40.55 8.71 8.90
CA LEU A 246 -40.88 7.86 10.02
C LEU A 246 -40.79 6.39 9.60
N ASP A 247 -40.11 5.62 10.44
CA ASP A 247 -40.15 4.17 10.45
C ASP A 247 -41.19 3.70 11.50
N ALA A 248 -42.04 2.76 11.09
CA ALA A 248 -43.14 2.24 11.89
C ALA A 248 -42.87 0.86 12.52
N GLY A 249 -41.69 0.26 12.33
CA GLY A 249 -41.38 -1.09 12.79
C GLY A 249 -40.01 -1.63 12.35
N PRO A 250 -39.54 -2.75 12.92
CA PRO A 250 -38.13 -3.17 12.84
C PRO A 250 -37.74 -3.85 11.50
N GLU A 251 -38.50 -3.63 10.43
CA GLU A 251 -38.23 -4.25 9.13
C GLU A 251 -37.15 -3.48 8.38
N ASN A 252 -36.39 -4.15 7.51
CA ASN A 252 -35.40 -3.43 6.73
C ASN A 252 -36.08 -2.44 5.78
N ASP A 253 -35.58 -1.21 5.75
CA ASP A 253 -36.20 -0.10 5.04
C ASP A 253 -35.49 0.25 3.74
N TYR A 254 -34.17 0.10 3.68
CA TYR A 254 -33.35 0.47 2.51
C TYR A 254 -32.14 -0.45 2.31
N ARG A 255 -31.48 -0.32 1.16
CA ARG A 255 -30.15 -0.90 0.91
C ARG A 255 -29.07 0.09 1.31
N ASP A 256 -28.22 -0.29 2.25
CA ASP A 256 -27.06 0.51 2.64
C ASP A 256 -26.05 0.59 1.47
N GLU A 257 -25.72 1.81 1.03
CA GLU A 257 -24.90 2.04 -0.16
C GLU A 257 -23.45 1.56 -0.02
N ALA A 258 -22.91 1.52 1.21
CA ALA A 258 -21.54 1.07 1.47
C ALA A 258 -21.39 -0.46 1.55
N THR A 259 -22.46 -1.19 1.88
CA THR A 259 -22.43 -2.65 2.08
C THR A 259 -23.29 -3.43 1.09
N GLY A 260 -24.22 -2.77 0.40
CA GLY A 260 -25.26 -3.39 -0.42
C GLY A 260 -26.29 -4.20 0.37
N GLN A 261 -26.22 -4.19 1.70
CA GLN A 261 -27.09 -5.00 2.56
C GLN A 261 -28.38 -4.25 2.91
N ALA A 262 -29.45 -5.01 3.19
CA ALA A 262 -30.67 -4.45 3.74
C ALA A 262 -30.42 -3.90 5.15
N LYS A 263 -30.93 -2.70 5.43
CA LYS A 263 -30.74 -2.01 6.70
C LYS A 263 -32.04 -1.33 7.14
N ASP A 264 -32.32 -1.44 8.43
CA ASP A 264 -33.40 -0.75 9.14
C ASP A 264 -33.02 0.72 9.41
N LEU A 265 -33.99 1.64 9.34
CA LEU A 265 -33.74 3.06 9.54
C LEU A 265 -33.52 3.39 11.02
N ASN A 266 -32.28 3.73 11.36
CA ASN A 266 -31.90 4.08 12.73
C ASN A 266 -31.55 5.56 12.94
N ALA A 267 -32.07 6.43 12.07
CA ALA A 267 -31.90 7.89 12.17
C ALA A 267 -33.17 8.63 11.78
N THR A 268 -33.36 9.83 12.33
CA THR A 268 -34.47 10.70 11.98
C THR A 268 -34.10 11.49 10.72
N LEU A 269 -34.43 10.96 9.55
CA LEU A 269 -34.20 11.69 8.31
C LEU A 269 -35.27 12.76 8.10
N MET A 270 -34.83 13.94 7.68
CA MET A 270 -35.70 15.09 7.50
C MET A 270 -35.26 15.97 6.33
N ALA A 271 -36.16 16.86 5.92
CA ALA A 271 -35.88 17.89 4.94
C ALA A 271 -36.70 19.14 5.24
N VAL A 272 -36.13 20.31 4.96
CA VAL A 272 -36.81 21.60 5.11
C VAL A 272 -36.92 22.32 3.78
N GLY A 273 -38.08 22.91 3.52
CA GLY A 273 -38.35 23.65 2.29
C GLY A 273 -39.32 24.80 2.51
N VAL A 274 -39.43 25.69 1.52
CA VAL A 274 -40.35 26.84 1.57
C VAL A 274 -41.51 26.59 0.62
N ALA A 275 -42.69 26.36 1.18
CA ALA A 275 -43.93 26.17 0.43
C ALA A 275 -44.50 27.53 -0.03
N VAL A 276 -44.90 27.59 -1.30
CA VAL A 276 -45.60 28.73 -1.90
C VAL A 276 -46.92 28.24 -2.45
N THR A 277 -48.02 28.88 -2.05
CA THR A 277 -49.39 28.49 -2.45
C THR A 277 -49.51 28.30 -3.96
N GLY A 278 -49.92 27.09 -4.38
CA GLY A 278 -50.17 26.75 -5.78
C GLY A 278 -48.91 26.46 -6.60
N GLN A 279 -47.73 26.32 -5.98
CA GLN A 279 -46.49 25.93 -6.64
C GLN A 279 -46.02 24.57 -6.13
N PRO A 280 -45.67 23.61 -7.00
CA PRO A 280 -45.12 22.34 -6.54
C PRO A 280 -43.74 22.54 -5.90
N LEU A 281 -43.49 21.84 -4.80
CA LEU A 281 -42.21 21.85 -4.09
C LEU A 281 -41.55 20.48 -4.19
N LEU A 282 -40.34 20.43 -4.76
CA LEU A 282 -39.51 19.23 -4.69
C LEU A 282 -38.72 19.24 -3.38
N LEU A 283 -38.82 18.16 -2.62
CA LEU A 283 -38.23 18.02 -1.29
C LEU A 283 -37.71 16.60 -1.10
N ASN A 284 -36.50 16.34 -1.59
CA ASN A 284 -35.81 15.08 -1.31
C ASN A 284 -35.50 14.97 0.19
N ILE A 285 -35.58 13.75 0.74
CA ILE A 285 -35.25 13.44 2.13
C ILE A 285 -34.02 12.52 2.14
N THR A 286 -32.88 13.06 2.57
CA THR A 286 -31.58 12.39 2.62
C THR A 286 -30.83 12.78 3.89
N ALA A 287 -29.67 12.16 4.13
CA ALA A 287 -28.75 12.60 5.18
C ALA A 287 -28.29 14.06 5.00
N LEU A 288 -28.14 14.54 3.75
CA LEU A 288 -27.76 15.94 3.49
C LEU A 288 -28.89 16.93 3.74
N THR A 289 -30.14 16.60 3.41
CA THR A 289 -31.26 17.48 3.74
C THR A 289 -31.56 17.47 5.24
N THR A 290 -31.21 16.39 5.93
CA THR A 290 -31.26 16.30 7.40
C THR A 290 -30.24 17.25 8.02
N LEU A 291 -29.02 17.26 7.51
CA LEU A 291 -27.97 18.20 7.90
C LEU A 291 -28.40 19.66 7.67
N ALA A 292 -29.05 19.96 6.55
CA ALA A 292 -29.58 21.28 6.25
C ALA A 292 -30.73 21.68 7.21
N ALA A 293 -31.63 20.75 7.55
CA ALA A 293 -32.68 20.96 8.53
C ALA A 293 -32.11 21.28 9.92
N GLN A 294 -31.09 20.54 10.35
CA GLN A 294 -30.43 20.82 11.63
C GLN A 294 -29.75 22.18 11.65
N LYS A 295 -29.10 22.58 10.54
CA LYS A 295 -28.55 23.94 10.38
C LYS A 295 -29.63 25.03 10.34
N ALA A 296 -30.83 24.71 9.87
CA ALA A 296 -31.96 25.63 9.87
C ALA A 296 -32.62 25.79 11.25
N GLY A 297 -32.28 24.95 12.23
CA GLY A 297 -32.76 25.02 13.62
C GLY A 297 -33.68 23.86 14.05
N VAL A 298 -33.81 22.81 13.24
CA VAL A 298 -34.50 21.56 13.62
C VAL A 298 -33.58 20.71 14.49
N GLN A 299 -34.10 20.11 15.55
CA GLN A 299 -33.34 19.21 16.42
C GLN A 299 -33.18 17.82 15.76
N ALA A 300 -32.26 17.00 16.27
CA ALA A 300 -32.02 15.65 15.74
C ALA A 300 -33.23 14.70 15.83
N ASP A 301 -34.20 14.99 16.70
CA ASP A 301 -35.47 14.26 16.83
C ASP A 301 -36.59 14.80 15.93
N GLY A 302 -36.29 15.78 15.06
CA GLY A 302 -37.26 16.44 14.19
C GLY A 302 -38.08 17.54 14.85
N SER A 303 -37.90 17.78 16.16
CA SER A 303 -38.58 18.86 16.87
C SER A 303 -37.93 20.23 16.60
N VAL A 304 -38.67 21.30 16.87
CA VAL A 304 -38.12 22.67 16.86
C VAL A 304 -38.38 23.34 18.20
N ASN A 305 -37.49 24.25 18.58
CA ASN A 305 -37.73 25.08 19.74
C ASN A 305 -38.90 26.03 19.46
N ALA A 306 -40.01 25.85 20.17
CA ALA A 306 -41.22 26.65 19.99
C ALA A 306 -41.00 28.17 20.24
N ALA A 307 -39.97 28.54 21.00
CA ALA A 307 -39.60 29.95 21.19
C ALA A 307 -38.86 30.56 19.99
N THR A 308 -38.32 29.71 19.09
CA THR A 308 -37.58 30.10 17.89
C THR A 308 -37.93 29.17 16.73
N PRO A 309 -39.15 29.28 16.14
CA PRO A 309 -39.53 28.49 14.96
C PRO A 309 -38.56 28.71 13.81
N ILE A 310 -38.44 27.72 12.92
CA ILE A 310 -37.58 27.86 11.74
C ILE A 310 -38.14 28.94 10.80
N THR A 311 -37.24 29.69 10.16
CA THR A 311 -37.61 30.77 9.25
C THR A 311 -37.30 30.38 7.80
N THR A 312 -38.01 30.96 6.84
CA THR A 312 -37.74 30.70 5.40
C THR A 312 -36.31 31.09 5.03
N THR A 313 -35.77 32.17 5.60
CA THR A 313 -34.36 32.58 5.39
C THR A 313 -33.36 31.56 5.93
N ALA A 314 -33.61 31.00 7.12
CA ALA A 314 -32.75 29.96 7.70
C ALA A 314 -32.79 28.67 6.89
N VAL A 315 -33.98 28.30 6.38
CA VAL A 315 -34.17 27.16 5.47
C VAL A 315 -33.39 27.36 4.17
N ASP A 316 -33.60 28.47 3.47
CA ASP A 316 -32.94 28.73 2.18
C ASP A 316 -31.41 28.81 2.34
N SER A 317 -30.94 29.50 3.39
CA SER A 317 -29.50 29.68 3.64
C SER A 317 -28.83 28.35 4.01
N SER A 318 -29.49 27.49 4.79
CA SER A 318 -28.96 26.18 5.19
C SER A 318 -28.93 25.20 4.02
N ASN A 319 -30.00 25.16 3.22
CA ASN A 319 -30.05 24.32 2.01
C ASN A 319 -28.98 24.73 1.00
N ALA A 320 -28.79 26.04 0.78
CA ALA A 320 -27.74 26.55 -0.09
C ALA A 320 -26.34 26.24 0.45
N ALA A 321 -26.10 26.44 1.75
CA ALA A 321 -24.81 26.17 2.37
C ALA A 321 -24.43 24.69 2.31
N VAL A 322 -25.36 23.77 2.60
CA VAL A 322 -25.10 22.33 2.50
C VAL A 322 -24.93 21.91 1.04
N SER A 323 -25.74 22.41 0.10
CA SER A 323 -25.53 22.11 -1.33
C SER A 323 -24.11 22.48 -1.77
N LYS A 324 -23.67 23.70 -1.43
CA LYS A 324 -22.33 24.17 -1.73
C LYS A 324 -21.23 23.37 -1.02
N ALA A 325 -21.43 23.01 0.25
CA ALA A 325 -20.41 22.32 1.04
C ALA A 325 -20.05 20.94 0.48
N PHE A 326 -21.01 20.27 -0.18
CA PHE A 326 -20.84 18.95 -0.77
C PHE A 326 -20.68 18.97 -2.31
N GLY A 327 -20.54 20.16 -2.92
CA GLY A 327 -20.36 20.30 -4.38
C GLY A 327 -21.56 19.91 -5.22
N LEU A 328 -22.75 20.09 -4.65
CA LEU A 328 -24.02 19.84 -5.32
C LEU A 328 -24.69 21.17 -5.67
N THR A 329 -25.43 21.17 -6.79
CA THR A 329 -26.17 22.37 -7.22
C THR A 329 -27.35 22.67 -6.29
N ASP A 330 -28.13 21.65 -5.95
CA ASP A 330 -29.32 21.79 -5.10
C ASP A 330 -29.69 20.42 -4.49
N ILE A 331 -29.54 20.28 -3.17
CA ILE A 331 -29.84 19.03 -2.46
C ILE A 331 -31.33 18.65 -2.43
N LEU A 332 -32.23 19.62 -2.67
CA LEU A 332 -33.68 19.41 -2.68
C LEU A 332 -34.18 18.95 -4.04
N ARG A 333 -33.61 19.53 -5.12
CA ARG A 333 -34.11 19.39 -6.50
C ARG A 333 -33.33 18.42 -7.36
N THR A 334 -32.06 18.18 -7.05
CA THR A 334 -31.21 17.27 -7.84
C THR A 334 -31.75 15.85 -7.73
N SER A 335 -32.02 15.21 -8.87
CA SER A 335 -32.40 13.79 -8.88
C SER A 335 -31.26 12.94 -8.34
N ILE A 336 -31.58 11.95 -7.51
CA ILE A 336 -30.57 11.09 -6.89
C ILE A 336 -30.50 9.78 -7.68
N VAL A 337 -29.28 9.33 -7.98
CA VAL A 337 -29.03 8.00 -8.55
C VAL A 337 -28.03 7.32 -7.65
N ALA A 338 -28.51 6.39 -6.82
CA ALA A 338 -27.72 5.68 -5.82
C ALA A 338 -26.64 4.79 -6.45
N THR A 339 -25.60 4.51 -5.67
CA THR A 339 -24.46 3.66 -6.06
C THR A 339 -24.75 2.16 -6.04
N VAL A 340 -25.85 1.79 -5.41
CA VAL A 340 -26.42 0.44 -5.45
C VAL A 340 -27.86 0.48 -5.96
N THR A 341 -28.31 -0.63 -6.52
CA THR A 341 -29.72 -0.86 -6.89
C THR A 341 -30.49 -1.48 -5.71
N SER A 342 -31.82 -1.59 -5.80
CA SER A 342 -32.67 -2.12 -4.73
C SER A 342 -32.46 -3.61 -4.42
N ASP A 343 -31.81 -4.34 -5.33
CA ASP A 343 -31.33 -5.72 -5.12
C ASP A 343 -29.91 -5.78 -4.52
N GLY A 344 -29.23 -4.63 -4.36
CA GLY A 344 -27.88 -4.53 -3.80
C GLY A 344 -26.74 -4.62 -4.81
N ALA A 345 -27.02 -4.71 -6.11
CA ALA A 345 -25.97 -4.68 -7.14
C ALA A 345 -25.38 -3.27 -7.32
N LEU A 346 -24.14 -3.19 -7.81
CA LEU A 346 -23.50 -1.91 -8.11
C LEU A 346 -24.21 -1.20 -9.27
N ASN A 347 -24.44 0.09 -9.13
CA ASN A 347 -25.04 0.94 -10.15
C ASN A 347 -23.97 1.83 -10.81
N PRO A 348 -23.51 1.54 -12.04
CA PRO A 348 -22.51 2.36 -12.72
C PRO A 348 -23.00 3.76 -13.10
N GLU A 349 -24.34 3.96 -13.18
CA GLU A 349 -24.97 5.23 -13.52
C GLU A 349 -25.08 6.20 -12.34
N ALA A 350 -24.48 5.87 -11.20
CA ALA A 350 -24.53 6.68 -10.00
C ALA A 350 -23.96 8.08 -10.21
N ASN A 351 -24.78 9.08 -9.90
CA ASN A 351 -24.40 10.47 -10.04
C ASN A 351 -23.61 10.95 -8.80
N LEU A 352 -23.11 12.20 -8.86
CA LEU A 352 -22.32 12.76 -7.75
C LEU A 352 -23.10 12.77 -6.43
N TYR A 353 -24.40 13.08 -6.46
CA TYR A 353 -25.23 13.07 -5.25
C TYR A 353 -25.27 11.67 -4.62
N GLY A 354 -25.54 10.62 -5.42
CA GLY A 354 -25.47 9.24 -4.95
C GLY A 354 -24.10 8.86 -4.39
N LYS A 355 -23.00 9.26 -5.04
CA LYS A 355 -21.63 9.00 -4.53
C LYS A 355 -21.35 9.70 -3.20
N VAL A 356 -21.87 10.91 -2.99
CA VAL A 356 -21.76 11.62 -1.72
C VAL A 356 -22.59 10.93 -0.64
N LEU A 357 -23.81 10.47 -0.95
CA LEU A 357 -24.64 9.71 0.00
C LEU A 357 -24.00 8.36 0.35
N ALA A 358 -23.42 7.67 -0.63
CA ALA A 358 -22.63 6.47 -0.40
C ALA A 358 -21.42 6.73 0.51
N ALA A 359 -20.72 7.85 0.33
CA ALA A 359 -19.64 8.25 1.25
C ALA A 359 -20.14 8.44 2.69
N LEU A 360 -21.35 8.99 2.89
CA LEU A 360 -21.99 9.09 4.20
C LEU A 360 -22.40 7.72 4.77
N SER A 361 -22.87 6.79 3.92
CA SER A 361 -23.11 5.40 4.32
C SER A 361 -21.79 4.69 4.73
N GLY A 362 -20.67 5.00 4.07
CA GLY A 362 -19.35 4.53 4.51
C GLY A 362 -18.90 5.10 5.86
N LEU A 363 -19.29 6.35 6.15
CA LEU A 363 -19.12 6.98 7.47
C LEU A 363 -20.00 6.32 8.54
N ASP A 364 -21.27 6.05 8.22
CA ASP A 364 -22.19 5.29 9.07
C ASP A 364 -21.60 3.95 9.49
N ARG A 365 -21.06 3.18 8.53
CA ARG A 365 -20.33 1.94 8.82
C ARG A 365 -19.15 2.15 9.77
N ALA A 366 -18.40 3.24 9.61
CA ALA A 366 -17.29 3.58 10.51
C ALA A 366 -17.74 3.97 11.93
N LYS A 367 -19.00 4.38 12.09
CA LYS A 367 -19.66 4.66 13.37
C LYS A 367 -20.45 3.47 13.90
N GLY A 368 -20.16 2.26 13.44
CA GLY A 368 -20.82 1.03 13.91
C GLY A 368 -22.23 0.84 13.32
N GLY A 369 -22.54 1.51 12.21
CA GLY A 369 -23.85 1.46 11.57
C GLY A 369 -24.87 2.45 12.16
N ASP A 370 -24.44 3.41 12.98
CA ASP A 370 -25.29 4.47 13.54
C ASP A 370 -25.35 5.69 12.60
N THR A 371 -26.48 5.81 11.89
CA THR A 371 -26.64 6.84 10.85
C THR A 371 -26.84 8.21 11.49
N GLN A 372 -27.45 8.27 12.68
CA GLN A 372 -27.65 9.52 13.39
C GLN A 372 -26.31 10.07 13.91
N ALA A 373 -25.44 9.20 14.42
CA ALA A 373 -24.08 9.59 14.82
C ALA A 373 -23.24 10.08 13.64
N ALA A 374 -23.36 9.43 12.48
CA ALA A 374 -22.70 9.87 11.25
C ALA A 374 -23.15 11.29 10.85
N ILE A 375 -24.46 11.54 10.79
CA ILE A 375 -25.02 12.86 10.48
C ILE A 375 -24.55 13.90 11.49
N ASN A 376 -24.70 13.62 12.79
CA ASN A 376 -24.34 14.55 13.86
C ASN A 376 -22.85 14.94 13.81
N SER A 377 -21.97 14.00 13.44
CA SER A 377 -20.54 14.27 13.33
C SER A 377 -20.18 15.27 12.23
N LEU A 378 -21.05 15.46 11.22
CA LEU A 378 -20.86 16.42 10.13
C LEU A 378 -21.55 17.75 10.37
N VAL A 379 -22.51 17.83 11.30
CA VAL A 379 -23.23 19.08 11.61
C VAL A 379 -22.25 20.19 11.90
N ASP A 380 -21.34 20.02 12.84
CA ASP A 380 -20.38 21.07 13.21
C ASP A 380 -19.32 21.35 12.14
N GLN A 381 -19.21 20.47 11.14
CA GLN A 381 -18.20 20.59 10.08
C GLN A 381 -18.68 21.43 8.89
N VAL A 382 -20.00 21.70 8.77
CA VAL A 382 -20.53 22.59 7.73
C VAL A 382 -20.65 24.03 8.25
N SER A 383 -20.00 24.95 7.56
CA SER A 383 -20.18 26.39 7.78
C SER A 383 -21.35 26.92 6.95
N THR A 384 -22.38 27.49 7.60
CA THR A 384 -23.48 28.17 6.90
C THR A 384 -23.10 29.54 6.35
N ALA A 385 -22.00 30.14 6.85
CA ALA A 385 -21.50 31.42 6.38
C ALA A 385 -20.73 31.29 5.06
N THR A 386 -19.90 30.25 4.93
CA THR A 386 -19.06 30.05 3.73
C THR A 386 -19.61 28.97 2.79
N GLY A 387 -20.45 28.07 3.29
CA GLY A 387 -20.89 26.88 2.58
C GLY A 387 -19.74 25.92 2.29
N HIS A 388 -18.80 25.78 3.23
CA HIS A 388 -17.62 24.91 3.12
C HIS A 388 -17.56 23.92 4.26
N LEU A 389 -16.91 22.78 4.01
CA LEU A 389 -16.52 21.82 5.04
C LEU A 389 -15.20 22.24 5.70
N SER A 390 -15.10 22.04 7.01
CA SER A 390 -13.82 22.08 7.75
C SER A 390 -12.85 21.00 7.26
N ASP A 391 -11.59 21.06 7.68
CA ASP A 391 -10.59 20.02 7.40
C ASP A 391 -11.05 18.63 7.87
N THR A 392 -11.61 18.55 9.08
CA THR A 392 -12.18 17.31 9.64
C THR A 392 -13.38 16.82 8.84
N GLY A 393 -14.27 17.72 8.40
CA GLY A 393 -15.42 17.38 7.57
C GLY A 393 -15.01 16.78 6.22
N VAL A 394 -14.00 17.37 5.57
CA VAL A 394 -13.42 16.83 4.34
C VAL A 394 -12.80 15.46 4.62
N ALA A 395 -12.01 15.33 5.69
CA ALA A 395 -11.30 14.09 5.98
C ALA A 395 -12.25 12.91 6.24
N ILE A 396 -13.24 13.12 7.09
CA ILE A 396 -14.25 12.12 7.43
C ILE A 396 -15.06 11.70 6.20
N LEU A 397 -15.42 12.65 5.33
CA LEU A 397 -16.16 12.33 4.11
C LEU A 397 -15.34 11.54 3.09
N ILE A 398 -14.05 11.88 2.90
CA ILE A 398 -13.16 11.11 2.02
C ILE A 398 -12.92 9.71 2.57
N ALA A 399 -12.77 9.56 3.89
CA ALA A 399 -12.62 8.26 4.51
C ALA A 399 -13.92 7.44 4.45
N GLY A 400 -15.09 8.08 4.55
CA GLY A 400 -16.38 7.48 4.26
C GLY A 400 -16.48 7.00 2.81
N ALA A 401 -16.07 7.82 1.84
CA ALA A 401 -16.01 7.46 0.43
C ALA A 401 -15.10 6.24 0.18
N ALA A 402 -13.93 6.20 0.81
CA ALA A 402 -13.03 5.05 0.75
C ALA A 402 -13.67 3.77 1.30
N LYS A 403 -14.36 3.85 2.45
CA LYS A 403 -15.05 2.70 3.07
C LYS A 403 -16.27 2.22 2.28
N ALA A 404 -16.94 3.11 1.56
CA ALA A 404 -18.03 2.78 0.64
C ALA A 404 -17.53 2.27 -0.72
N GLY A 405 -16.22 2.32 -0.98
CA GLY A 405 -15.61 1.86 -2.23
C GLY A 405 -15.85 2.78 -3.44
N VAL A 406 -16.50 3.93 -3.25
CA VAL A 406 -16.76 4.92 -4.31
C VAL A 406 -15.49 5.71 -4.68
N SER A 407 -15.55 6.49 -5.76
CA SER A 407 -14.38 7.26 -6.20
C SER A 407 -14.07 8.41 -5.24
N VAL A 408 -12.96 8.30 -4.52
CA VAL A 408 -12.46 9.33 -3.60
C VAL A 408 -12.00 10.57 -4.37
N THR A 409 -11.48 10.37 -5.58
CA THR A 409 -10.99 11.44 -6.45
C THR A 409 -12.14 12.33 -6.91
N GLN A 410 -13.26 11.73 -7.34
CA GLN A 410 -14.46 12.48 -7.73
C GLN A 410 -15.10 13.23 -6.56
N VAL A 411 -15.17 12.59 -5.38
CA VAL A 411 -15.68 13.26 -4.17
C VAL A 411 -14.77 14.42 -3.78
N ALA A 412 -13.44 14.23 -3.74
CA ALA A 412 -12.49 15.30 -3.43
C ALA A 412 -12.57 16.48 -4.41
N GLN A 413 -12.68 16.20 -5.72
CA GLN A 413 -12.85 17.23 -6.75
C GLN A 413 -14.15 18.02 -6.57
N ALA A 414 -15.26 17.34 -6.25
CA ALA A 414 -16.53 18.01 -5.99
C ALA A 414 -16.45 18.98 -4.81
N LEU A 415 -15.79 18.59 -3.72
CA LEU A 415 -15.58 19.45 -2.55
C LEU A 415 -14.71 20.68 -2.90
N GLY A 416 -13.67 20.49 -3.71
CA GLY A 416 -12.74 21.54 -4.11
C GLY A 416 -13.29 22.54 -5.13
N SER A 417 -14.18 22.09 -6.02
CA SER A 417 -14.74 22.92 -7.10
C SER A 417 -15.57 24.12 -6.60
N ASN A 418 -15.97 24.13 -5.31
CA ASN A 418 -16.76 25.22 -4.70
C ASN A 418 -15.90 26.29 -4.02
N GLY A 419 -14.60 26.31 -4.30
CA GLY A 419 -13.64 27.23 -3.70
C GLY A 419 -13.41 26.98 -2.21
N ASN A 420 -13.60 25.74 -1.74
CA ASN A 420 -13.22 25.34 -0.39
C ASN A 420 -11.68 25.38 -0.30
N PRO A 421 -11.06 26.13 0.63
CA PRO A 421 -9.60 26.14 0.79
C PRO A 421 -9.04 24.78 1.24
N ASN A 422 -9.88 23.94 1.84
CA ASN A 422 -9.52 22.66 2.45
C ASN A 422 -9.57 21.52 1.41
N VAL A 423 -8.76 21.63 0.35
CA VAL A 423 -8.75 20.65 -0.77
C VAL A 423 -7.75 19.53 -0.57
N LEU A 424 -8.19 18.30 -0.88
CA LEU A 424 -7.33 17.15 -1.11
C LEU A 424 -7.12 16.98 -2.61
N SER A 425 -5.94 17.33 -3.12
CA SER A 425 -5.59 17.03 -4.52
C SER A 425 -5.10 15.60 -4.60
N LEU A 426 -5.90 14.73 -5.21
CA LEU A 426 -5.53 13.35 -5.50
C LEU A 426 -5.16 13.26 -6.98
N ASP A 427 -3.86 13.24 -7.27
CA ASP A 427 -3.33 12.84 -8.57
C ASP A 427 -2.89 11.38 -8.45
N LEU A 428 -3.85 10.47 -8.63
CA LEU A 428 -3.66 9.03 -8.44
C LEU A 428 -4.03 8.30 -9.73
N THR A 429 -3.26 7.27 -10.07
CA THR A 429 -3.64 6.28 -11.08
C THR A 429 -4.85 5.48 -10.59
N SER A 430 -5.51 4.70 -11.46
CA SER A 430 -6.60 3.80 -11.03
C SER A 430 -6.14 2.79 -9.97
N GLY A 431 -4.93 2.24 -10.12
CA GLY A 431 -4.29 1.37 -9.12
C GLY A 431 -3.98 2.11 -7.82
N GLY A 432 -3.45 3.32 -7.91
CA GLY A 432 -3.21 4.20 -6.77
C GLY A 432 -4.48 4.57 -6.01
N GLU A 433 -5.58 4.85 -6.69
CA GLU A 433 -6.87 5.12 -6.05
C GLU A 433 -7.40 3.89 -5.31
N ALA A 434 -7.24 2.69 -5.88
CA ALA A 434 -7.60 1.44 -5.20
C ALA A 434 -6.77 1.23 -3.92
N LEU A 435 -5.45 1.40 -4.00
CA LEU A 435 -4.55 1.27 -2.86
C LEU A 435 -4.86 2.31 -1.78
N PHE A 436 -5.09 3.57 -2.17
CA PHE A 436 -5.46 4.65 -1.26
C PHE A 436 -6.75 4.32 -0.52
N LYS A 437 -7.79 3.88 -1.23
CA LYS A 437 -9.06 3.49 -0.61
C LYS A 437 -8.86 2.37 0.41
N MET A 438 -8.06 1.36 0.07
CA MET A 438 -7.79 0.25 0.99
C MET A 438 -6.97 0.67 2.20
N ALA A 439 -5.96 1.52 2.02
CA ALA A 439 -5.18 2.07 3.12
C ALA A 439 -6.06 2.90 4.07
N VAL A 440 -6.91 3.78 3.53
CA VAL A 440 -7.84 4.58 4.33
C VAL A 440 -8.90 3.70 5.01
N ALA A 441 -9.46 2.72 4.31
CA ALA A 441 -10.49 1.83 4.86
C ALA A 441 -9.95 0.86 5.92
N GLY A 442 -8.70 0.41 5.79
CA GLY A 442 -7.99 -0.45 6.74
C GLY A 442 -7.58 0.28 8.02
N ASN A 443 -7.37 1.60 7.94
CA ASN A 443 -7.21 2.43 9.13
C ASN A 443 -8.57 2.67 9.81
N ALA A 444 -8.56 2.73 11.13
CA ALA A 444 -9.74 3.19 11.87
C ALA A 444 -10.04 4.64 11.46
N LEU A 445 -11.31 5.00 11.31
CA LEU A 445 -11.68 6.37 10.91
C LEU A 445 -11.19 7.42 11.91
N ALA A 446 -11.11 7.05 13.20
CA ALA A 446 -10.52 7.90 14.23
C ALA A 446 -9.00 8.10 14.09
N ALA A 447 -8.33 7.33 13.23
CA ALA A 447 -6.92 7.49 12.86
C ALA A 447 -6.74 8.19 11.51
N VAL A 448 -7.84 8.46 10.78
CA VAL A 448 -7.86 9.23 9.52
C VAL A 448 -8.95 10.29 9.65
N ASP A 449 -8.72 11.24 10.55
CA ASP A 449 -9.70 12.27 10.90
C ASP A 449 -9.25 13.70 10.53
N SER A 450 -8.04 13.82 9.96
CA SER A 450 -7.47 15.07 9.50
C SER A 450 -7.08 15.05 8.02
N LEU A 451 -7.15 16.23 7.40
CA LEU A 451 -6.73 16.39 6.01
C LEU A 451 -5.21 16.20 5.83
N ALA A 452 -4.42 16.41 6.89
CA ALA A 452 -2.98 16.18 6.90
C ALA A 452 -2.64 14.68 6.74
N GLU A 453 -3.35 13.80 7.46
CA GLU A 453 -3.18 12.35 7.35
C GLU A 453 -3.55 11.83 5.96
N LEU A 454 -4.66 12.29 5.39
CA LEU A 454 -5.04 11.91 4.03
C LEU A 454 -4.02 12.38 2.98
N ARG A 455 -3.42 13.56 3.15
CA ARG A 455 -2.33 14.02 2.28
C ARG A 455 -1.10 13.13 2.41
N ALA A 456 -0.71 12.76 3.63
CA ALA A 456 0.42 11.87 3.87
C ALA A 456 0.18 10.47 3.27
N LEU A 457 -1.04 9.93 3.39
CA LEU A 457 -1.44 8.68 2.74
C LEU A 457 -1.38 8.79 1.23
N SER A 458 -1.95 9.84 0.64
CA SER A 458 -1.90 10.06 -0.82
C SER A 458 -0.47 10.17 -1.34
N GLN A 459 0.40 10.90 -0.63
CA GLN A 459 1.82 11.02 -0.99
C GLN A 459 2.55 9.67 -0.89
N SER A 460 2.22 8.87 0.12
CA SER A 460 2.80 7.53 0.28
C SER A 460 2.35 6.60 -0.84
N VAL A 461 1.08 6.65 -1.24
CA VAL A 461 0.59 5.93 -2.43
C VAL A 461 1.35 6.36 -3.68
N GLN A 462 1.47 7.67 -3.95
CA GLN A 462 2.21 8.17 -5.10
C GLN A 462 3.68 7.70 -5.11
N ALA A 463 4.32 7.66 -3.93
CA ALA A 463 5.68 7.17 -3.80
C ALA A 463 5.78 5.65 -4.09
N VAL A 464 4.77 4.85 -3.70
CA VAL A 464 4.72 3.42 -4.07
C VAL A 464 4.57 3.26 -5.57
N MET A 465 3.63 3.98 -6.18
CA MET A 465 3.39 3.94 -7.64
C MET A 465 4.61 4.43 -8.44
N GLY A 466 5.36 5.40 -7.90
CA GLY A 466 6.58 5.94 -8.51
C GLY A 466 7.86 5.16 -8.22
N GLY A 467 7.81 4.10 -7.39
CA GLY A 467 9.01 3.36 -6.99
C GLY A 467 10.00 4.16 -6.15
N THR A 468 9.50 5.09 -5.33
CA THR A 468 10.29 5.97 -4.47
C THR A 468 9.88 5.91 -3.00
N ALA A 469 8.96 5.02 -2.63
CA ALA A 469 8.46 4.88 -1.27
C ALA A 469 9.58 4.62 -0.26
N SER A 470 9.58 5.37 0.84
CA SER A 470 10.40 5.11 2.02
C SER A 470 9.80 3.99 2.89
N LYS A 471 10.59 3.46 3.83
CA LYS A 471 10.11 2.48 4.81
C LYS A 471 8.93 3.02 5.63
N GLU A 472 8.99 4.30 6.01
CA GLU A 472 7.94 4.98 6.77
C GLU A 472 6.66 5.14 5.95
N GLN A 473 6.79 5.45 4.66
CA GLN A 473 5.65 5.56 3.75
C GLN A 473 4.96 4.20 3.54
N LEU A 474 5.73 3.11 3.39
CA LEU A 474 5.20 1.75 3.32
C LEU A 474 4.44 1.38 4.61
N ALA A 475 5.01 1.70 5.77
CA ALA A 475 4.38 1.47 7.07
C ALA A 475 3.08 2.28 7.24
N LEU A 476 3.07 3.55 6.78
CA LEU A 476 1.89 4.41 6.84
C LEU A 476 0.70 3.84 6.03
N LEU A 477 0.99 3.13 4.93
CA LEU A 477 -0.02 2.43 4.13
C LEU A 477 -0.51 1.13 4.78
N GLY A 478 0.05 0.73 5.93
CA GLY A 478 -0.30 -0.48 6.65
C GLY A 478 0.47 -1.72 6.21
N ALA A 479 1.54 -1.58 5.41
CA ALA A 479 2.41 -2.70 5.09
C ALA A 479 3.30 -3.08 6.30
N ASP A 480 3.57 -4.38 6.46
CA ASP A 480 4.55 -4.88 7.41
C ASP A 480 5.97 -4.62 6.88
N VAL A 481 6.68 -3.75 7.60
CA VAL A 481 8.04 -3.30 7.26
C VAL A 481 9.13 -3.90 8.17
N THR A 482 8.80 -4.92 8.96
CA THR A 482 9.76 -5.55 9.89
C THR A 482 11.02 -6.08 9.18
N SER A 483 10.84 -6.71 8.01
CA SER A 483 11.93 -7.22 7.17
C SER A 483 12.50 -6.20 6.18
N VAL A 484 12.01 -4.95 6.17
CA VAL A 484 12.53 -3.91 5.28
C VAL A 484 13.79 -3.30 5.88
N THR A 485 14.89 -3.33 5.14
CA THR A 485 16.20 -2.77 5.51
C THR A 485 16.61 -1.71 4.51
N THR A 486 17.66 -0.95 4.81
CA THR A 486 18.26 -0.01 3.83
C THR A 486 18.72 -0.75 2.57
N ASP A 487 19.19 -1.98 2.72
CA ASP A 487 19.82 -2.75 1.65
C ASP A 487 18.77 -3.30 0.67
N ASN A 488 17.62 -3.77 1.16
CA ASN A 488 16.55 -4.33 0.32
C ASN A 488 15.50 -3.29 -0.12
N LEU A 489 15.52 -2.07 0.43
CA LEU A 489 14.55 -1.02 0.08
C LEU A 489 14.56 -0.69 -1.41
N LYS A 490 15.74 -0.66 -2.05
CA LYS A 490 15.84 -0.38 -3.48
C LYS A 490 15.18 -1.47 -4.34
N ALA A 491 15.34 -2.74 -3.95
CA ALA A 491 14.70 -3.87 -4.61
C ALA A 491 13.17 -3.77 -4.48
N ILE A 492 12.67 -3.42 -3.29
CA ILE A 492 11.25 -3.19 -3.04
C ILE A 492 10.71 -2.06 -3.93
N GLN A 493 11.39 -0.91 -3.95
CA GLN A 493 11.03 0.26 -4.74
C GLN A 493 10.90 -0.06 -6.24
N ASN A 494 11.88 -0.79 -6.79
CA ASN A 494 11.84 -1.21 -8.18
C ASN A 494 10.67 -2.18 -8.44
N ALA A 495 10.40 -3.10 -7.51
CA ALA A 495 9.32 -4.08 -7.65
C ALA A 495 7.93 -3.42 -7.56
N THR A 496 7.73 -2.42 -6.69
CA THR A 496 6.46 -1.71 -6.57
C THR A 496 6.15 -0.86 -7.80
N ALA A 497 7.16 -0.18 -8.37
CA ALA A 497 6.99 0.57 -9.63
C ALA A 497 6.56 -0.33 -10.80
N ALA A 498 7.06 -1.57 -10.84
CA ALA A 498 6.73 -2.52 -11.91
C ALA A 498 5.37 -3.22 -11.74
N SER A 499 4.84 -3.27 -10.51
CA SER A 499 3.68 -4.11 -10.18
C SER A 499 2.35 -3.36 -10.01
N ASP A 500 2.38 -2.03 -9.81
CA ASP A 500 1.19 -1.19 -9.59
C ASP A 500 0.19 -1.79 -8.56
N PRO A 501 0.64 -2.04 -7.30
CA PRO A 501 -0.18 -2.74 -6.31
C PRO A 501 -1.48 -1.99 -6.00
N THR A 502 -2.61 -2.72 -6.02
CA THR A 502 -3.96 -2.14 -5.84
C THR A 502 -4.52 -2.29 -4.43
N SER A 503 -3.81 -3.01 -3.57
CA SER A 503 -4.20 -3.28 -2.18
C SER A 503 -2.98 -3.37 -1.27
N VAL A 504 -3.19 -3.24 0.05
CA VAL A 504 -2.12 -3.46 1.04
C VAL A 504 -1.62 -4.91 0.99
N ALA A 505 -2.49 -5.88 0.69
CA ALA A 505 -2.10 -7.28 0.51
C ALA A 505 -1.23 -7.49 -0.74
N ASP A 506 -1.58 -6.84 -1.86
CA ASP A 506 -0.76 -6.86 -3.08
C ASP A 506 0.59 -6.20 -2.84
N LEU A 507 0.59 -5.05 -2.16
CA LEU A 507 1.81 -4.35 -1.76
C LEU A 507 2.70 -5.26 -0.91
N GLN A 508 2.13 -5.93 0.10
CA GLN A 508 2.86 -6.87 0.95
C GLN A 508 3.43 -8.06 0.14
N ALA A 509 2.66 -8.59 -0.83
CA ALA A 509 3.11 -9.68 -1.67
C ALA A 509 4.25 -9.27 -2.61
N VAL A 510 4.20 -8.06 -3.18
CA VAL A 510 5.27 -7.49 -4.01
C VAL A 510 6.53 -7.28 -3.17
N MET A 511 6.39 -6.68 -1.99
CA MET A 511 7.50 -6.50 -1.04
C MET A 511 8.14 -7.83 -0.65
N GLY A 512 7.32 -8.83 -0.28
CA GLY A 512 7.81 -10.15 0.11
C GLY A 512 8.59 -10.85 -1.01
N LYS A 513 8.12 -10.77 -2.25
CA LYS A 513 8.84 -11.30 -3.42
C LYS A 513 10.18 -10.58 -3.64
N ALA A 514 10.20 -9.26 -3.53
CA ALA A 514 11.41 -8.47 -3.70
C ALA A 514 12.46 -8.80 -2.63
N ILE A 515 12.04 -8.89 -1.36
CA ILE A 515 12.93 -9.26 -0.24
C ILE A 515 13.46 -10.68 -0.43
N ALA A 516 12.61 -11.65 -0.78
CA ALA A 516 13.05 -13.03 -1.00
C ALA A 516 14.06 -13.14 -2.16
N ALA A 517 13.86 -12.40 -3.25
CA ALA A 517 14.79 -12.35 -4.37
C ALA A 517 16.13 -11.71 -3.96
N PHE A 518 16.09 -10.62 -3.21
CA PHE A 518 17.29 -9.96 -2.66
C PHE A 518 18.08 -10.91 -1.75
N ASP A 519 17.41 -11.54 -0.78
CA ASP A 519 18.06 -12.45 0.18
C ASP A 519 18.65 -13.68 -0.52
N ALA A 520 17.94 -14.26 -1.48
CA ALA A 520 18.43 -15.39 -2.27
C ALA A 520 19.68 -15.02 -3.07
N ALA A 521 19.70 -13.85 -3.71
CA ALA A 521 20.87 -13.36 -4.45
C ALA A 521 22.06 -13.14 -3.52
N LEU A 522 21.84 -12.55 -2.34
CA LEU A 522 22.90 -12.29 -1.37
C LEU A 522 23.50 -13.61 -0.86
N VAL A 523 22.65 -14.60 -0.55
CA VAL A 523 23.09 -15.94 -0.14
C VAL A 523 23.85 -16.65 -1.25
N ALA A 524 23.40 -16.54 -2.51
CA ALA A 524 24.07 -17.14 -3.66
C ALA A 524 25.50 -16.60 -3.82
N LEU A 525 25.68 -15.26 -3.81
CA LEU A 525 27.00 -14.65 -3.95
C LEU A 525 27.91 -14.93 -2.76
N LYS A 526 27.38 -14.92 -1.53
CA LYS A 526 28.15 -15.32 -0.32
C LYS A 526 28.66 -16.76 -0.40
N THR A 527 27.80 -17.66 -0.88
CA THR A 527 28.14 -19.08 -1.06
C THR A 527 29.17 -19.24 -2.16
N ALA A 528 29.01 -18.50 -3.27
CA ALA A 528 29.95 -18.49 -4.37
C ALA A 528 31.34 -18.01 -3.92
N ALA A 529 31.41 -16.90 -3.19
CA ALA A 529 32.64 -16.33 -2.64
C ALA A 529 33.32 -17.28 -1.63
N THR A 530 32.57 -17.81 -0.66
CA THR A 530 33.12 -18.75 0.34
C THR A 530 33.73 -20.01 -0.29
N ASN A 531 33.14 -20.48 -1.39
CA ASN A 531 33.56 -21.71 -2.06
C ASN A 531 34.45 -21.48 -3.29
N ASN A 532 34.82 -20.23 -3.60
CA ASN A 532 35.52 -19.86 -4.85
C ASN A 532 34.87 -20.48 -6.09
N SER A 533 33.55 -20.37 -6.20
CA SER A 533 32.73 -21.08 -7.18
C SER A 533 31.81 -20.19 -8.02
N ALA A 534 32.02 -18.87 -8.00
CA ALA A 534 31.30 -17.91 -8.81
C ALA A 534 31.56 -18.14 -10.31
N LYS A 535 30.48 -18.18 -11.08
CA LYS A 535 30.47 -18.42 -12.53
C LYS A 535 29.19 -17.86 -13.13
N ALA A 536 29.19 -17.61 -14.44
CA ALA A 536 28.15 -16.84 -15.13
C ALA A 536 26.73 -17.45 -15.10
N ASP A 537 26.57 -18.75 -14.81
CA ASP A 537 25.27 -19.44 -14.70
C ASP A 537 24.69 -19.44 -13.28
N THR A 538 25.52 -19.26 -12.24
CA THR A 538 25.07 -19.19 -10.83
C THR A 538 25.21 -17.81 -10.20
N SER A 539 26.04 -16.95 -10.78
CA SER A 539 26.29 -15.55 -10.40
C SER A 539 26.10 -14.69 -11.65
N ASP A 540 24.90 -14.75 -12.23
CA ASP A 540 24.55 -14.06 -13.47
C ASP A 540 24.15 -12.59 -13.23
N LEU A 541 23.86 -11.85 -14.31
CA LEU A 541 23.43 -10.45 -14.22
C LEU A 541 22.14 -10.27 -13.39
N ALA A 542 21.24 -11.26 -13.40
CA ALA A 542 20.00 -11.20 -12.62
C ALA A 542 20.31 -11.24 -11.12
N VAL A 543 21.24 -12.09 -10.68
CA VAL A 543 21.69 -12.18 -9.27
C VAL A 543 22.29 -10.85 -8.81
N TRP A 544 23.20 -10.25 -9.59
CA TRP A 544 23.79 -8.94 -9.23
C TRP A 544 22.73 -7.82 -9.20
N SER A 545 21.86 -7.78 -10.21
CA SER A 545 20.81 -6.77 -10.31
C SER A 545 19.74 -6.88 -9.21
N ALA A 546 19.47 -8.09 -8.71
CA ALA A 546 18.53 -8.33 -7.61
C ALA A 546 19.00 -7.70 -6.29
N LEU A 547 20.31 -7.49 -6.12
CA LEU A 547 20.89 -6.74 -5.02
C LEU A 547 20.91 -5.23 -5.24
N GLY A 548 20.41 -4.75 -6.38
CA GLY A 548 20.50 -3.35 -6.78
C GLY A 548 21.92 -2.91 -7.15
N ILE A 549 22.84 -3.86 -7.37
CA ILE A 549 24.23 -3.55 -7.74
C ILE A 549 24.28 -3.08 -9.19
N THR A 550 25.01 -2.00 -9.43
CA THR A 550 25.24 -1.42 -10.76
C THR A 550 26.71 -1.57 -11.18
N GLY A 551 26.98 -1.44 -12.47
CA GLY A 551 28.34 -1.59 -13.03
C GLY A 551 28.71 -3.03 -13.40
N VAL A 552 27.76 -3.98 -13.34
CA VAL A 552 27.94 -5.36 -13.84
C VAL A 552 27.17 -5.52 -15.14
N ASP A 553 27.87 -5.92 -16.20
CA ASP A 553 27.29 -6.20 -17.51
C ASP A 553 27.97 -7.40 -18.18
N SER A 554 27.56 -7.74 -19.40
CA SER A 554 28.09 -8.91 -20.11
C SER A 554 29.60 -8.82 -20.43
N SER A 555 30.17 -7.62 -20.48
CA SER A 555 31.59 -7.42 -20.81
C SER A 555 32.51 -7.68 -19.62
N ASN A 556 32.04 -7.42 -18.39
CA ASN A 556 32.85 -7.53 -17.18
C ASN A 556 32.41 -8.63 -16.19
N LEU A 557 31.28 -9.30 -16.43
CA LEU A 557 30.74 -10.36 -15.57
C LEU A 557 31.76 -11.48 -15.27
N ALA A 558 32.54 -11.89 -16.27
CA ALA A 558 33.54 -12.95 -16.11
C ALA A 558 34.67 -12.52 -15.15
N ALA A 559 35.15 -11.30 -15.30
CA ALA A 559 36.22 -10.74 -14.46
C ALA A 559 35.74 -10.52 -13.02
N ILE A 560 34.52 -10.02 -12.85
CA ILE A 560 33.88 -9.83 -11.53
C ILE A 560 33.66 -11.18 -10.82
N ASN A 561 33.18 -12.19 -11.52
CA ASN A 561 33.04 -13.53 -10.94
C ASN A 561 34.41 -14.14 -10.61
N SER A 562 35.44 -13.87 -11.41
CA SER A 562 36.82 -14.26 -11.12
C SER A 562 37.35 -13.55 -9.86
N LEU A 563 37.06 -12.25 -9.69
CA LEU A 563 37.38 -11.49 -8.49
C LEU A 563 36.68 -12.06 -7.25
N LEU A 564 35.40 -12.42 -7.35
CA LEU A 564 34.67 -13.04 -6.24
C LEU A 564 35.27 -14.40 -5.80
N ASN A 565 36.06 -15.06 -6.64
CA ASN A 565 36.73 -16.33 -6.35
C ASN A 565 38.15 -16.19 -5.77
N THR A 566 38.58 -14.96 -5.48
CA THR A 566 39.90 -14.68 -4.90
C THR A 566 39.95 -14.95 -3.41
N ALA A 567 41.12 -15.28 -2.86
CA ALA A 567 41.25 -15.71 -1.47
C ALA A 567 40.97 -14.59 -0.46
N GLY A 568 41.18 -13.32 -0.86
CA GLY A 568 40.87 -12.14 -0.05
C GLY A 568 39.38 -11.83 0.08
N ILE A 569 38.56 -12.40 -0.80
CA ILE A 569 37.11 -12.18 -0.85
C ILE A 569 36.40 -13.42 -0.31
N SER A 570 35.66 -13.26 0.78
CA SER A 570 34.89 -14.34 1.41
C SER A 570 33.45 -13.89 1.65
N GLY A 571 32.53 -14.86 1.82
CA GLY A 571 31.13 -14.56 2.16
C GLY A 571 30.94 -13.84 3.51
N ILE A 572 31.99 -13.75 4.33
CA ILE A 572 32.02 -13.00 5.60
C ILE A 572 32.51 -11.56 5.37
N SER A 573 33.58 -11.36 4.58
CA SER A 573 34.13 -10.02 4.31
C SER A 573 33.27 -9.19 3.33
N HIS A 574 32.49 -9.86 2.48
CA HIS A 574 31.63 -9.25 1.46
C HIS A 574 30.18 -9.72 1.63
N SER A 575 29.62 -9.39 2.79
CA SER A 575 28.37 -9.96 3.29
C SER A 575 27.13 -9.07 3.09
N THR A 576 27.30 -7.87 2.54
CA THR A 576 26.23 -6.92 2.26
C THR A 576 26.28 -6.44 0.81
N ALA A 577 25.15 -5.95 0.29
CA ALA A 577 25.10 -5.37 -1.05
C ALA A 577 26.05 -4.17 -1.19
N ALA A 578 26.22 -3.36 -0.13
CA ALA A 578 27.14 -2.23 -0.13
C ALA A 578 28.61 -2.65 -0.24
N GLN A 579 29.02 -3.71 0.47
CA GLN A 579 30.37 -4.26 0.36
C GLN A 579 30.63 -4.82 -1.04
N LEU A 580 29.65 -5.53 -1.60
CA LEU A 580 29.73 -6.02 -2.99
C LEU A 580 29.80 -4.87 -3.99
N GLN A 581 28.98 -3.82 -3.86
CA GLN A 581 29.05 -2.63 -4.72
C GLN A 581 30.43 -1.96 -4.66
N ALA A 582 31.04 -1.84 -3.47
CA ALA A 582 32.38 -1.27 -3.32
C ALA A 582 33.45 -2.09 -4.06
N MET A 583 33.38 -3.42 -4.00
CA MET A 583 34.25 -4.32 -4.77
C MET A 583 34.08 -4.10 -6.28
N ILE A 584 32.83 -4.03 -6.76
CA ILE A 584 32.54 -3.77 -8.18
C ILE A 584 33.07 -2.40 -8.62
N SER A 585 32.82 -1.35 -7.84
CA SER A 585 33.29 0.00 -8.17
C SER A 585 34.82 0.07 -8.26
N ALA A 586 35.54 -0.59 -7.34
CA ALA A 586 37.00 -0.67 -7.38
C ALA A 586 37.51 -1.42 -8.63
N TYR A 587 36.85 -2.53 -9.01
CA TYR A 587 37.19 -3.24 -10.24
C TYR A 587 36.90 -2.42 -11.51
N VAL A 588 35.79 -1.70 -11.56
CA VAL A 588 35.43 -0.84 -12.69
C VAL A 588 36.46 0.28 -12.88
N GLU A 589 36.98 0.85 -11.78
CA GLU A 589 38.08 1.83 -11.84
C GLU A 589 39.37 1.21 -12.40
N ILE A 590 39.77 0.03 -11.90
CA ILE A 590 40.93 -0.70 -12.44
C ILE A 590 40.76 -0.99 -13.94
N SER A 591 39.59 -1.46 -14.34
CA SER A 591 39.34 -1.81 -15.74
C SER A 591 39.31 -0.58 -16.65
N ALA A 592 39.00 0.59 -16.12
CA ALA A 592 38.98 1.83 -16.89
C ALA A 592 40.40 2.36 -17.11
N GLY A 593 41.24 2.36 -16.07
CA GLY A 593 42.62 2.85 -16.15
C GLY A 593 43.63 1.87 -16.73
N ALA A 594 43.29 0.58 -16.84
CA ALA A 594 44.12 -0.41 -17.53
C ALA A 594 44.04 -0.26 -19.07
N ASP A 595 44.52 0.84 -19.61
CA ASP A 595 44.41 1.22 -21.02
C ASP A 595 45.74 1.19 -21.80
N ASN A 596 46.80 0.68 -21.18
CA ASN A 596 48.20 0.68 -21.64
C ASN A 596 48.87 2.07 -21.66
N THR A 597 48.38 3.03 -20.87
CA THR A 597 48.98 4.36 -20.79
C THR A 597 49.37 4.71 -19.36
N GLY A 598 50.51 5.38 -19.19
CA GLY A 598 50.97 5.84 -17.87
C GLY A 598 50.49 7.26 -17.58
N ASP A 599 49.18 7.52 -17.58
CA ASP A 599 48.59 8.85 -17.45
C ASP A 599 48.01 9.18 -16.06
N LYS A 600 48.07 8.22 -15.12
CA LYS A 600 47.67 8.30 -13.71
C LYS A 600 46.17 8.45 -13.51
N ASP A 601 45.38 7.81 -14.34
CA ASP A 601 43.93 7.72 -14.17
C ASP A 601 43.52 6.59 -13.20
N THR A 602 44.45 5.71 -12.83
CA THR A 602 44.28 4.74 -11.74
C THR A 602 44.78 5.31 -10.41
N ALA A 603 43.90 5.42 -9.40
CA ALA A 603 44.25 5.98 -8.10
C ALA A 603 43.46 5.36 -6.94
N LEU A 604 43.77 4.09 -6.61
CA LEU A 604 43.02 3.35 -5.61
C LEU A 604 43.33 3.81 -4.17
N ASP A 605 42.26 4.03 -3.40
CA ASP A 605 42.35 4.33 -1.98
C ASP A 605 42.45 3.06 -1.11
N ALA A 606 42.69 3.25 0.20
CA ALA A 606 42.80 2.14 1.13
C ALA A 606 41.49 1.34 1.30
N ALA A 607 40.33 1.98 1.12
CA ALA A 607 39.04 1.31 1.21
C ALA A 607 38.77 0.45 -0.02
N GLN A 608 39.15 0.92 -1.22
CA GLN A 608 39.08 0.15 -2.47
C GLN A 608 40.01 -1.06 -2.43
N ILE A 609 41.25 -0.90 -1.96
CA ILE A 609 42.17 -2.04 -1.72
C ILE A 609 41.57 -3.06 -0.75
N SER A 610 40.85 -2.60 0.28
CA SER A 610 40.14 -3.50 1.20
C SER A 610 38.94 -4.20 0.56
N ALA A 611 38.17 -3.48 -0.26
CA ALA A 611 37.05 -4.03 -1.02
C ALA A 611 37.48 -5.04 -2.10
N LEU A 612 38.74 -4.99 -2.56
CA LEU A 612 39.33 -5.99 -3.44
C LEU A 612 39.91 -7.18 -2.66
N GLY A 613 39.88 -7.18 -1.33
CA GLY A 613 40.48 -8.23 -0.49
C GLY A 613 42.00 -8.20 -0.44
N LEU A 614 42.65 -7.12 -0.89
CA LEU A 614 44.11 -7.04 -1.07
C LEU A 614 44.86 -6.43 0.14
N SER A 615 44.17 -6.13 1.25
CA SER A 615 44.79 -5.45 2.41
C SER A 615 45.95 -6.22 3.06
N SER A 616 46.03 -7.54 2.91
CA SER A 616 47.15 -8.34 3.45
C SER A 616 48.42 -8.27 2.60
N VAL A 617 48.30 -7.85 1.34
CA VAL A 617 49.42 -7.76 0.40
C VAL A 617 49.81 -6.30 0.15
N ILE A 618 48.82 -5.44 -0.10
CA ILE A 618 48.94 -3.99 -0.32
C ILE A 618 48.59 -3.23 0.98
N ASP A 619 49.52 -3.27 1.94
CA ASP A 619 49.34 -2.78 3.31
C ASP A 619 49.95 -1.38 3.57
N SER A 620 50.60 -0.77 2.58
CA SER A 620 51.30 0.51 2.73
C SER A 620 51.06 1.46 1.55
N ALA A 621 51.27 2.76 1.77
CA ALA A 621 51.11 3.77 0.72
C ALA A 621 52.11 3.58 -0.44
N ALA A 622 53.34 3.13 -0.15
CA ALA A 622 54.33 2.88 -1.19
C ALA A 622 53.96 1.65 -2.06
N LYS A 623 53.45 0.58 -1.44
CA LYS A 623 52.92 -0.58 -2.18
C LYS A 623 51.72 -0.19 -3.05
N ARG A 624 50.78 0.61 -2.52
CA ARG A 624 49.65 1.13 -3.33
C ARG A 624 50.14 1.96 -4.50
N SER A 625 51.03 2.92 -4.26
CA SER A 625 51.59 3.77 -5.32
C SER A 625 52.23 2.96 -6.45
N LEU A 626 53.00 1.91 -6.12
CA LEU A 626 53.57 1.04 -7.14
C LEU A 626 52.50 0.18 -7.83
N PHE A 627 51.50 -0.31 -7.09
CA PHE A 627 50.40 -1.09 -7.65
C PHE A 627 49.51 -0.27 -8.59
N ASP A 628 49.19 0.97 -8.23
CA ASP A 628 48.42 1.88 -9.07
C ASP A 628 49.19 2.18 -10.37
N ASP A 629 50.49 2.50 -10.29
CA ASP A 629 51.35 2.75 -11.46
C ASP A 629 51.51 1.51 -12.37
N VAL A 630 51.43 0.30 -11.80
CA VAL A 630 51.39 -0.97 -12.55
C VAL A 630 50.07 -1.15 -13.28
N LEU A 631 48.95 -0.86 -12.62
CA LEU A 631 47.61 -1.03 -13.18
C LEU A 631 47.33 -0.02 -14.29
N ASP A 632 47.78 1.23 -14.12
CA ASP A 632 47.70 2.32 -15.11
C ASP A 632 48.32 1.88 -16.45
N GLN A 633 49.52 1.29 -16.40
CA GLN A 633 50.23 0.82 -17.59
C GLN A 633 49.78 -0.56 -18.08
N ALA A 634 48.88 -1.24 -17.36
CA ALA A 634 48.37 -2.54 -17.76
C ALA A 634 47.32 -2.40 -18.88
N SER A 635 47.05 -3.50 -19.58
CA SER A 635 45.91 -3.64 -20.47
C SER A 635 44.69 -4.20 -19.75
N THR A 636 43.50 -3.95 -20.29
CA THR A 636 42.26 -4.63 -19.87
C THR A 636 42.39 -6.16 -19.84
N THR A 637 43.21 -6.76 -20.71
CA THR A 637 43.46 -8.21 -20.70
C THR A 637 44.40 -8.67 -19.60
N GLU A 638 45.21 -7.78 -19.02
CA GLU A 638 46.07 -8.09 -17.87
C GLU A 638 45.31 -7.97 -16.54
N VAL A 639 44.15 -7.30 -16.55
CA VAL A 639 43.28 -7.13 -15.37
C VAL A 639 41.91 -7.84 -15.47
N ASP A 640 41.65 -8.58 -16.55
CA ASP A 640 40.35 -9.26 -16.83
C ASP A 640 40.00 -10.45 -15.90
N ALA A 641 40.78 -10.67 -14.84
CA ALA A 641 40.57 -11.75 -13.88
C ALA A 641 41.11 -11.37 -12.50
N GLY A 642 40.34 -11.67 -11.45
CA GLY A 642 40.75 -11.46 -10.07
C GLY A 642 42.11 -12.08 -9.74
N GLY A 643 42.37 -13.30 -10.23
CA GLY A 643 43.66 -13.96 -10.05
C GLY A 643 44.85 -13.24 -10.70
N LYS A 644 44.62 -12.47 -11.78
CA LYS A 644 45.68 -11.63 -12.38
C LYS A 644 45.94 -10.39 -11.52
N ILE A 645 44.89 -9.76 -10.99
CA ILE A 645 45.01 -8.64 -10.05
C ILE A 645 45.74 -9.08 -8.77
N GLU A 646 45.40 -10.24 -8.20
CA GLU A 646 46.12 -10.82 -7.06
C GLU A 646 47.59 -11.10 -7.39
N ALA A 647 47.89 -11.60 -8.60
CA ALA A 647 49.26 -11.87 -9.04
C ALA A 647 50.09 -10.58 -9.17
N LEU A 648 49.50 -9.51 -9.71
CA LEU A 648 50.13 -8.18 -9.76
C LEU A 648 50.40 -7.65 -8.35
N ALA A 649 49.41 -7.73 -7.45
CA ALA A 649 49.58 -7.31 -6.06
C ALA A 649 50.66 -8.11 -5.31
N ALA A 650 50.72 -9.43 -5.53
CA ALA A 650 51.74 -10.30 -4.95
C ALA A 650 53.14 -10.00 -5.53
N ALA A 651 53.24 -9.68 -6.82
CA ALA A 651 54.49 -9.25 -7.44
C ALA A 651 54.97 -7.90 -6.87
N VAL A 652 54.07 -6.93 -6.68
CA VAL A 652 54.36 -5.66 -5.99
C VAL A 652 54.85 -5.93 -4.57
N GLN A 653 54.20 -6.83 -3.83
CA GLN A 653 54.65 -7.22 -2.50
C GLN A 653 56.06 -7.84 -2.53
N ALA A 654 56.36 -8.70 -3.50
CA ALA A 654 57.67 -9.32 -3.65
C ALA A 654 58.75 -8.30 -4.02
N VAL A 655 58.45 -7.32 -4.88
CA VAL A 655 59.34 -6.20 -5.21
C VAL A 655 59.61 -5.39 -3.94
N MET A 656 58.57 -4.91 -3.27
CA MET A 656 58.71 -4.10 -2.06
C MET A 656 59.35 -4.86 -0.89
N GLY A 657 59.30 -6.19 -0.91
CA GLY A 657 59.99 -7.06 0.04
C GLY A 657 61.40 -7.49 -0.38
N GLY A 658 61.91 -7.06 -1.55
CA GLY A 658 63.23 -7.44 -2.05
C GLY A 658 63.38 -8.92 -2.42
N THR A 659 62.29 -9.61 -2.73
CA THR A 659 62.24 -11.06 -3.01
C THR A 659 61.69 -11.41 -4.39
N ALA A 660 61.41 -10.41 -5.23
CA ALA A 660 60.86 -10.59 -6.56
C ALA A 660 61.68 -11.56 -7.43
N SER A 661 61.00 -12.50 -8.06
CA SER A 661 61.55 -13.38 -9.10
C SER A 661 61.62 -12.67 -10.45
N LYS A 662 62.39 -13.23 -11.41
CA LYS A 662 62.43 -12.73 -12.79
C LYS A 662 61.02 -12.64 -13.41
N ASP A 663 60.18 -13.64 -13.18
CA ASP A 663 58.82 -13.68 -13.72
C ASP A 663 57.92 -12.61 -13.09
N GLN A 664 58.07 -12.34 -11.79
CA GLN A 664 57.34 -11.26 -11.12
C GLN A 664 57.79 -9.88 -11.58
N LEU A 665 59.08 -9.68 -11.85
CA LEU A 665 59.57 -8.42 -12.44
C LEU A 665 58.98 -8.22 -13.84
N ALA A 666 58.96 -9.28 -14.67
CA ALA A 666 58.35 -9.24 -15.99
C ALA A 666 56.84 -8.97 -15.93
N LEU A 667 56.14 -9.56 -14.96
CA LEU A 667 54.70 -9.37 -14.74
C LEU A 667 54.36 -7.91 -14.41
N LEU A 668 55.24 -7.19 -13.73
CA LEU A 668 55.09 -5.75 -13.46
C LEU A 668 55.59 -4.87 -14.63
N GLY A 669 55.86 -5.42 -15.80
CA GLY A 669 56.30 -4.64 -16.97
C GLY A 669 57.78 -4.25 -16.97
N ALA A 670 58.63 -4.92 -16.18
CA ALA A 670 60.08 -4.72 -16.30
C ALA A 670 60.65 -5.41 -17.56
N ASP A 671 61.62 -4.77 -18.22
CA ASP A 671 62.48 -5.47 -19.18
C ASP A 671 63.41 -6.44 -18.44
N VAL A 672 63.15 -7.74 -18.60
CA VAL A 672 63.91 -8.80 -17.95
C VAL A 672 64.90 -9.50 -18.88
N THR A 673 65.17 -8.96 -20.07
CA THR A 673 66.11 -9.55 -21.03
C THR A 673 67.53 -9.67 -20.46
N SER A 674 67.96 -8.67 -19.68
CA SER A 674 69.26 -8.64 -19.00
C SER A 674 69.28 -9.37 -17.65
N VAL A 675 68.12 -9.81 -17.14
CA VAL A 675 68.02 -10.45 -15.82
C VAL A 675 68.40 -11.93 -15.92
N THR A 676 69.46 -12.31 -15.21
CA THR A 676 69.97 -13.68 -15.12
C THR A 676 69.91 -14.18 -13.68
N ALA A 677 70.11 -15.48 -13.46
CA ALA A 677 70.19 -16.03 -12.11
C ALA A 677 71.33 -15.39 -11.29
N ASP A 678 72.40 -14.96 -11.96
CA ASP A 678 73.59 -14.40 -11.33
C ASP A 678 73.36 -12.96 -10.83
N ASN A 679 72.62 -12.14 -11.59
CA ASN A 679 72.35 -10.74 -11.21
C ASN A 679 71.03 -10.53 -10.45
N LEU A 680 70.14 -11.53 -10.40
CA LEU A 680 68.85 -11.41 -9.69
C LEU A 680 69.02 -11.05 -8.21
N LYS A 681 70.03 -11.61 -7.52
CA LYS A 681 70.30 -11.26 -6.11
C LYS A 681 70.74 -9.81 -5.93
N ALA A 682 71.51 -9.27 -6.88
CA ALA A 682 71.94 -7.88 -6.87
C ALA A 682 70.74 -6.95 -7.13
N ILE A 683 69.87 -7.33 -8.06
CA ILE A 683 68.61 -6.61 -8.35
C ILE A 683 67.70 -6.60 -7.11
N GLN A 684 67.48 -7.75 -6.48
CA GLN A 684 66.70 -7.89 -5.25
C GLN A 684 67.24 -7.00 -4.12
N LYS A 685 68.57 -6.96 -3.94
CA LYS A 685 69.23 -6.07 -2.97
C LYS A 685 68.97 -4.59 -3.31
N ALA A 686 69.21 -4.19 -4.55
CA ALA A 686 69.01 -2.80 -5.00
C ALA A 686 67.56 -2.34 -4.79
N ILE A 687 66.58 -3.21 -5.08
CA ILE A 687 65.16 -2.95 -4.85
C ILE A 687 64.87 -2.81 -3.34
N SER A 688 65.40 -3.69 -2.50
CA SER A 688 65.18 -3.63 -1.05
C SER A 688 65.72 -2.34 -0.42
N GLU A 689 66.85 -1.84 -0.92
CA GLU A 689 67.49 -0.61 -0.43
C GLU A 689 66.82 0.65 -1.02
N GLY A 690 66.39 0.58 -2.28
CA GLY A 690 65.78 1.69 -3.00
C GLY A 690 64.29 1.90 -2.73
N SER A 691 63.54 0.84 -2.33
CA SER A 691 62.10 0.86 -2.04
C SER A 691 61.27 1.61 -3.10
N PRO A 692 61.26 1.16 -4.37
CA PRO A 692 60.64 1.88 -5.47
C PRO A 692 59.13 2.02 -5.29
N SER A 693 58.60 3.24 -5.41
CA SER A 693 57.14 3.52 -5.34
C SER A 693 56.49 3.74 -6.71
N THR A 694 57.26 3.60 -7.80
CA THR A 694 56.81 3.72 -9.21
C THR A 694 57.52 2.66 -10.06
N LEU A 695 56.91 2.26 -11.17
CA LEU A 695 57.49 1.39 -12.20
C LEU A 695 58.79 1.98 -12.76
N THR A 696 58.81 3.30 -12.97
CA THR A 696 60.00 4.00 -13.45
C THR A 696 61.17 3.85 -12.47
N ASP A 697 60.92 3.99 -11.17
CA ASP A 697 61.98 3.85 -10.17
C ASP A 697 62.42 2.39 -10.02
N MET A 698 61.48 1.44 -10.12
CA MET A 698 61.80 0.01 -10.17
C MET A 698 62.71 -0.32 -11.36
N GLN A 699 62.37 0.14 -12.57
CA GLN A 699 63.15 -0.10 -13.80
C GLN A 699 64.57 0.49 -13.70
N LYS A 700 64.73 1.69 -13.11
CA LYS A 700 66.07 2.26 -12.85
C LYS A 700 66.93 1.38 -11.95
N LEU A 701 66.35 0.85 -10.86
CA LEU A 701 67.08 -0.03 -9.93
C LEU A 701 67.50 -1.34 -10.61
N ILE A 702 66.64 -1.93 -11.45
CA ILE A 702 66.95 -3.12 -12.24
C ILE A 702 68.08 -2.83 -13.25
N GLY A 703 68.01 -1.71 -13.97
CA GLY A 703 69.03 -1.30 -14.94
C GLY A 703 70.41 -1.11 -14.29
N ASN A 704 70.46 -0.42 -13.14
CA ASN A 704 71.71 -0.19 -12.41
C ASN A 704 72.34 -1.49 -11.89
N ALA A 705 71.54 -2.44 -11.42
CA ALA A 705 72.02 -3.72 -10.89
C ALA A 705 72.40 -4.73 -11.99
N SER A 706 71.77 -4.66 -13.17
CA SER A 706 72.07 -5.54 -14.30
C SER A 706 73.30 -5.10 -15.11
N GLY A 707 73.62 -3.80 -15.14
CA GLY A 707 74.80 -3.25 -15.82
C GLY A 707 76.15 -3.53 -15.12
N GLY A 708 76.16 -4.13 -13.92
CA GLY A 708 77.37 -4.40 -13.16
C GLY A 708 78.17 -5.65 -13.58
N GLY A 709 77.69 -6.41 -14.57
CA GLY A 709 78.27 -7.70 -14.96
C GLY A 709 78.66 -7.79 -16.43
N GLY A 710 79.87 -7.34 -16.79
CA GLY A 710 80.61 -7.84 -17.95
C GLY A 710 80.80 -6.87 -19.13
N GLY A 711 82.06 -6.49 -19.40
CA GLY A 711 82.47 -5.91 -20.68
C GLY A 711 83.70 -5.00 -20.60
N GLY A 712 84.90 -5.59 -20.63
CA GLY A 712 86.13 -4.84 -20.89
C GLY A 712 86.24 -4.38 -22.35
N GLY A 713 86.95 -3.28 -22.56
CA GLY A 713 87.55 -2.92 -23.86
C GLY A 713 87.16 -1.55 -24.42
N GLY A 714 88.16 -0.68 -24.56
CA GLY A 714 88.22 0.24 -25.70
C GLY A 714 88.02 1.73 -25.43
N GLY A 715 89.08 2.40 -25.00
CA GLY A 715 89.63 3.58 -25.69
C GLY A 715 88.74 4.80 -25.97
N GLY A 716 89.04 5.89 -25.26
CA GLY A 716 89.33 7.18 -25.90
C GLY A 716 88.22 8.23 -25.88
N GLY A 717 88.51 9.34 -25.18
CA GLY A 717 88.13 10.67 -25.67
C GLY A 717 87.08 11.45 -24.89
N GLY A 718 87.52 12.17 -23.86
CA GLY A 718 87.29 13.61 -23.70
C GLY A 718 85.88 14.14 -23.38
N GLY A 719 85.75 14.72 -22.19
CA GLY A 719 85.20 16.08 -22.05
C GLY A 719 83.94 16.26 -21.18
N GLY A 720 84.12 16.84 -19.97
CA GLY A 720 83.16 17.64 -19.19
C GLY A 720 81.96 16.89 -18.59
N GLY A 721 81.87 16.64 -17.28
CA GLY A 721 81.69 17.63 -16.19
C GLY A 721 80.19 17.88 -15.98
N GLY A 722 79.53 17.63 -14.85
CA GLY A 722 79.91 17.11 -13.54
C GLY A 722 78.68 17.09 -12.60
N GLY A 723 78.85 16.45 -11.43
CA GLY A 723 77.97 16.55 -10.25
C GLY A 723 76.84 15.50 -10.18
N GLY A 724 76.72 14.64 -9.18
CA GLY A 724 77.42 14.47 -7.91
C GLY A 724 76.46 13.81 -6.90
N GLY A 725 76.90 12.77 -6.18
CA GLY A 725 76.19 12.30 -4.99
C GLY A 725 76.38 10.82 -4.62
N GLY A 726 77.42 10.51 -3.85
CA GLY A 726 77.35 9.47 -2.81
C GLY A 726 77.86 8.07 -3.13
N ILE A 727 79.13 7.90 -3.50
CA ILE A 727 79.80 6.61 -3.31
C ILE A 727 80.21 6.53 -1.83
N SER A 728 79.74 5.51 -1.13
CA SER A 728 79.98 5.33 0.30
C SER A 728 81.48 5.23 0.61
N ALA A 729 81.92 5.70 1.78
CA ALA A 729 83.31 5.57 2.21
C ALA A 729 83.78 4.09 2.23
N PHE A 730 82.83 3.17 2.40
CA PHE A 730 83.02 1.72 2.31
C PHE A 730 83.40 1.27 0.90
N ASP A 731 82.68 1.72 -0.14
CA ASP A 731 82.98 1.34 -1.53
C ASP A 731 84.33 1.90 -2.00
N ALA A 732 84.68 3.11 -1.55
CA ALA A 732 86.00 3.69 -1.81
C ALA A 732 87.11 2.88 -1.14
N ALA A 733 86.87 2.39 0.08
CA ALA A 733 87.83 1.56 0.82
C ALA A 733 88.00 0.17 0.19
N ILE A 734 86.91 -0.50 -0.17
CA ILE A 734 86.92 -1.81 -0.85
C ILE A 734 87.65 -1.71 -2.20
N THR A 735 87.34 -0.68 -2.99
CA THR A 735 87.99 -0.46 -4.29
C THR A 735 89.50 -0.24 -4.14
N LYS A 736 89.91 0.51 -3.11
CA LYS A 736 91.33 0.77 -2.83
C LYS A 736 92.07 -0.48 -2.37
N ILE A 737 91.45 -1.31 -1.52
CA ILE A 737 92.02 -2.59 -1.07
C ILE A 737 92.15 -3.57 -2.24
N ALA A 738 91.10 -3.69 -3.07
CA ALA A 738 91.09 -4.58 -4.23
C ALA A 738 92.17 -4.19 -5.26
N ASN A 739 92.25 -2.90 -5.62
CA ASN A 739 93.25 -2.43 -6.60
C ASN A 739 94.69 -2.60 -6.10
N TYR A 740 94.95 -2.47 -4.79
CA TYR A 740 96.27 -2.72 -4.22
C TYR A 740 96.63 -4.22 -4.20
N ALA A 741 95.65 -5.10 -3.99
CA ALA A 741 95.86 -6.53 -4.03
C ALA A 741 96.13 -7.03 -5.46
N ASP A 742 95.40 -6.51 -6.45
CA ASP A 742 95.50 -6.93 -7.86
C ASP A 742 96.82 -6.52 -8.52
N ASP A 743 97.42 -5.40 -8.12
CA ASP A 743 98.73 -4.96 -8.63
C ASP A 743 99.91 -5.39 -7.77
N ASN A 744 99.66 -6.19 -6.73
CA ASN A 744 100.63 -6.66 -5.74
C ASN A 744 101.47 -5.51 -5.13
N GLY A 745 100.88 -4.33 -5.00
CA GLY A 745 101.48 -3.11 -4.44
C GLY A 745 102.48 -2.39 -5.34
N ALA A 746 102.46 -2.62 -6.65
CA ALA A 746 103.44 -2.05 -7.58
C ALA A 746 103.25 -0.55 -7.86
N THR A 747 102.00 -0.08 -7.91
CA THR A 747 101.67 1.30 -8.35
C THR A 747 100.57 1.96 -7.53
N ASN A 748 99.72 1.17 -6.87
CA ASN A 748 98.62 1.67 -6.06
C ASN A 748 99.05 2.00 -4.63
N SER A 749 98.41 3.02 -4.04
CA SER A 749 98.71 3.45 -2.67
C SER A 749 98.33 2.36 -1.66
N VAL A 750 99.24 2.06 -0.73
CA VAL A 750 99.02 1.08 0.35
C VAL A 750 97.76 1.44 1.17
N PRO A 751 96.80 0.52 1.31
CA PRO A 751 95.64 0.70 2.18
C PRO A 751 96.07 1.01 3.62
N GLN A 752 95.41 2.00 4.22
CA GLN A 752 95.65 2.43 5.60
C GLN A 752 94.71 1.69 6.56
N ALA A 753 95.01 1.70 7.87
CA ALA A 753 94.16 1.06 8.87
C ALA A 753 92.70 1.55 8.82
N SER A 754 92.48 2.83 8.47
CA SER A 754 91.16 3.40 8.28
C SER A 754 90.36 2.77 7.14
N ASP A 755 91.05 2.26 6.10
CA ASP A 755 90.43 1.63 4.94
C ASP A 755 89.91 0.21 5.28
N TYR A 756 90.47 -0.45 6.32
CA TYR A 756 89.98 -1.76 6.80
C TYR A 756 88.90 -1.63 7.88
N SER A 757 88.73 -0.44 8.46
CA SER A 757 87.75 -0.16 9.51
C SER A 757 86.52 0.62 9.02
N ALA A 758 86.58 1.16 7.80
CA ALA A 758 85.47 1.77 7.09
C ALA A 758 84.54 0.69 6.54
#